data_AF-A0A6G3Z963-F1
#
_entry.id   AF-A0A6G3Z963-F1
#
_cell.length_a   1.000
_cell.length_b   1.000
_cell.length_c   1.000
_cell.angle_alpha   90.00
_cell.angle_beta   90.00
_cell.angle_gamma   90.00
#
_symmetry.space_group_name_H-M   'P 1'
#
loop_
_entity.id
_entity.type
_entity.pdbx_description
1 polymer ?
#
loop_
_entity_poly.entity_id
_entity_poly.type
_entity_poly.pdbx_seq_one_letter_code
_entity_poly.pdbx_strand_id
1 'polypeptide(L)'
;MNVLGRLQLGQGDAEAAFESWGQTVDAYQVAGDRAGQIRSQLRQARALQAMGFYRRAVDEILIPLGQQLTAEPPSAIKAQSLRSLAEALIVAESLDEARQAAQASLTVAETLALEEEIAATQLTLGNIEYAQAQEYQAQNSQSLALAAVEEALTWYNQVSNPGFAPELALDSTPDSPPTAVSANALRSQLNQLALLIEFERWDEAVQRWPSVYAQVNTLSPNQDGIYTRINLANSLEQLAQQPVAGAPSFSQVLAILETAQTQATALADARAEAHVLGYLGKTYQSKGQIETDPTQLEKATKLTEEALFSSETVNAVDISYLWYEQLGDLHVQLSELENTATHKQAAIAAYRGAVNALKFLRSDLVTMNPEVQFSFQQSIEPLHRKLVSLLLEGDSPPSQASLKDARAVLESLQLEELNNYLRAACLNSQEVSVDNISGDRQVAVIYPIVLPDKIGIIANLPSSQTKADQIKADSRQDSELQYYTAALASGELDRYAARMRRQMVSVDYGVLDTAEHLYNLLFPEPLLQDLANSQPDTLVFVPDGVLRNIPIAALFDGESYLVEQYSIAITPGLQLLNPQPLQETSLEALTFGLTEAVAEWSSLPYVADEIEAIGQQVPIESFLNEQFTDETFEKTLRNSSAPIIHLATHGQFSSRLDETFIQAWNNPISVNDLSRWLQSDRTKPVELLVLSACQTATGDQRAALGLAGMAIRAGARSTVASLWQVDDAATAVFMTEFYKALSTQSGNKAEALQRAQKHLIEDLDNNFAHPYYWAPFVLIGNWL
;
A
#
# COMPACT_ATOMS: atom_id res chain seq x y z
N MET A 1 6.00 -35.25 12.16
CA MET A 1 5.47 -34.16 11.32
C MET A 1 5.23 -32.88 12.10
N ASN A 2 4.42 -32.86 13.16
CA ASN A 2 4.12 -31.59 13.86
C ASN A 2 5.32 -30.85 14.50
N VAL A 3 6.34 -31.57 14.99
CA VAL A 3 7.60 -30.97 15.48
C VAL A 3 8.49 -30.55 14.30
N LEU A 4 8.48 -31.33 13.22
CA LEU A 4 9.25 -31.05 12.01
C LEU A 4 8.79 -29.73 11.36
N GLY A 5 7.48 -29.53 11.20
CA GLY A 5 6.94 -28.27 10.65
C GLY A 5 7.33 -27.03 11.49
N ARG A 6 7.39 -27.16 12.82
CA ARG A 6 7.87 -26.06 13.69
C ARG A 6 9.35 -25.74 13.46
N LEU A 7 10.18 -26.77 13.29
CA LEU A 7 11.60 -26.60 13.01
C LEU A 7 11.81 -25.99 11.62
N GLN A 8 11.09 -26.46 10.61
CA GLN A 8 11.13 -25.95 9.24
C GLN A 8 10.75 -24.46 9.20
N LEU A 9 9.62 -24.09 9.80
CA LEU A 9 9.22 -22.68 9.87
C LEU A 9 10.24 -21.83 10.64
N GLY A 10 10.77 -22.35 11.75
CA GLY A 10 11.83 -21.67 12.51
C GLY A 10 13.17 -21.55 11.78
N GLN A 11 13.36 -22.30 10.68
CA GLN A 11 14.52 -22.23 9.78
C GLN A 11 14.24 -21.40 8.52
N GLY A 12 13.05 -20.82 8.40
CA GLY A 12 12.63 -20.05 7.23
C GLY A 12 12.05 -20.89 6.08
N ASP A 13 11.94 -22.22 6.23
CA ASP A 13 11.35 -23.11 5.23
C ASP A 13 9.83 -23.27 5.45
N ALA A 14 9.10 -22.21 5.10
CA ALA A 14 7.66 -22.14 5.30
C ALA A 14 6.87 -23.11 4.39
N GLU A 15 7.36 -23.37 3.18
CA GLU A 15 6.73 -24.30 2.24
C GLU A 15 6.76 -25.73 2.80
N ALA A 16 7.94 -26.20 3.22
CA ALA A 16 8.04 -27.53 3.81
C ALA A 16 7.29 -27.64 5.14
N ALA A 17 7.21 -26.53 5.90
CA ALA A 17 6.38 -26.47 7.11
C ALA A 17 4.88 -26.61 6.81
N PHE A 18 4.39 -25.94 5.76
CA PHE A 18 3.01 -26.04 5.29
C PHE A 18 2.66 -27.49 4.91
N GLU A 19 3.52 -28.15 4.13
CA GLU A 19 3.32 -29.55 3.73
C GLU A 19 3.33 -30.49 4.95
N SER A 20 4.30 -30.34 5.84
CA SER A 20 4.41 -31.13 7.07
C SER A 20 3.16 -31.01 7.95
N TRP A 21 2.58 -29.81 8.05
CA TRP A 21 1.34 -29.61 8.79
C TRP A 21 0.11 -30.08 8.04
N GLY A 22 0.08 -30.06 6.71
CA GLY A 22 -0.96 -30.70 5.92
C GLY A 22 -1.05 -32.20 6.17
N GLN A 23 0.09 -32.90 6.14
CA GLN A 23 0.14 -34.33 6.51
C GLN A 23 -0.27 -34.57 7.97
N THR A 24 -0.02 -33.60 8.85
CA THR A 24 -0.43 -33.67 10.26
C THR A 24 -1.96 -33.50 10.39
N VAL A 25 -2.58 -32.63 9.60
CA VAL A 25 -4.05 -32.47 9.52
C VAL A 25 -4.69 -33.80 9.11
N ASP A 26 -4.20 -34.44 8.05
CA ASP A 26 -4.72 -35.73 7.57
C ASP A 26 -4.59 -36.82 8.63
N ALA A 27 -3.44 -36.91 9.31
CA ALA A 27 -3.21 -37.90 10.35
C ALA A 27 -4.15 -37.71 11.55
N TYR A 28 -4.39 -36.47 11.99
CA TYR A 28 -5.32 -36.20 13.07
C TYR A 28 -6.77 -36.42 12.67
N GLN A 29 -7.13 -36.16 11.42
CA GLN A 29 -8.45 -36.49 10.88
C GLN A 29 -8.70 -38.00 10.89
N VAL A 30 -7.73 -38.82 10.47
CA VAL A 30 -7.82 -40.29 10.54
C VAL A 30 -7.90 -40.78 11.99
N ALA A 31 -7.19 -40.13 12.92
CA ALA A 31 -7.21 -40.46 14.33
C ALA A 31 -8.47 -39.99 15.08
N GLY A 32 -9.33 -39.18 14.46
CA GLY A 32 -10.48 -38.55 15.12
C GLY A 32 -10.10 -37.48 16.16
N ASP A 33 -8.86 -36.98 16.15
CA ASP A 33 -8.41 -35.91 17.05
C ASP A 33 -8.69 -34.53 16.43
N ARG A 34 -9.89 -34.03 16.69
CA ARG A 34 -10.34 -32.73 16.18
C ARG A 34 -9.46 -31.57 16.66
N ALA A 35 -8.96 -31.63 17.89
CA ALA A 35 -8.10 -30.59 18.47
C ALA A 35 -6.73 -30.53 17.78
N GLY A 36 -6.16 -31.70 17.48
CA GLY A 36 -4.94 -31.82 16.68
C GLY A 36 -5.10 -31.27 15.27
N GLN A 37 -6.25 -31.55 14.65
CA GLN A 37 -6.58 -31.06 13.30
C GLN A 37 -6.62 -29.53 13.26
N ILE A 38 -7.40 -28.90 14.15
CA ILE A 38 -7.56 -27.43 14.22
C ILE A 38 -6.21 -26.72 14.43
N ARG A 39 -5.42 -27.18 15.40
CA ARG A 39 -4.09 -26.60 15.65
C ARG A 39 -3.14 -26.72 14.46
N SER A 40 -3.26 -27.79 13.68
CA SER A 40 -2.41 -28.00 12.51
C SER A 40 -2.86 -27.13 11.33
N GLN A 41 -4.16 -26.92 11.15
CA GLN A 41 -4.72 -25.97 10.18
C GLN A 41 -4.30 -24.53 10.49
N LEU A 42 -4.37 -24.09 11.75
CA LEU A 42 -3.86 -22.76 12.14
C LEU A 42 -2.37 -22.59 11.84
N ARG A 43 -1.57 -23.67 11.97
CA ARG A 43 -0.16 -23.63 11.62
C ARG A 43 0.08 -23.63 10.11
N GLN A 44 -0.75 -24.33 9.33
CA GLN A 44 -0.75 -24.19 7.88
C GLN A 44 -1.11 -22.78 7.45
N ALA A 45 -2.10 -22.15 8.08
CA ALA A 45 -2.44 -20.75 7.82
C ALA A 45 -1.22 -19.85 8.11
N ARG A 46 -0.54 -20.04 9.25
CA ARG A 46 0.71 -19.31 9.55
C ARG A 46 1.83 -19.57 8.54
N ALA A 47 1.96 -20.79 8.03
CA ALA A 47 2.93 -21.10 6.99
C ALA A 47 2.57 -20.43 5.66
N LEU A 48 1.28 -20.40 5.28
CA LEU A 48 0.80 -19.63 4.13
C LEU A 48 1.09 -18.14 4.30
N GLN A 49 0.83 -17.58 5.48
CA GLN A 49 1.17 -16.19 5.81
C GLN A 49 2.67 -15.94 5.70
N ALA A 50 3.51 -16.87 6.17
CA ALA A 50 4.98 -16.79 6.04
C ALA A 50 5.46 -16.75 4.58
N MET A 51 4.73 -17.41 3.69
CA MET A 51 5.00 -17.41 2.24
C MET A 51 4.35 -16.22 1.51
N GLY A 52 3.81 -15.23 2.25
CA GLY A 52 3.08 -14.10 1.68
C GLY A 52 1.66 -14.43 1.18
N PHE A 53 1.18 -15.67 1.36
CA PHE A 53 -0.17 -16.10 0.96
C PHE A 53 -1.23 -15.80 2.03
N TYR A 54 -1.26 -14.58 2.57
CA TYR A 54 -2.19 -14.16 3.64
C TYR A 54 -3.65 -14.45 3.28
N ARG A 55 -4.03 -14.12 2.04
CA ARG A 55 -5.40 -14.35 1.59
C ARG A 55 -5.75 -15.83 1.46
N ARG A 56 -4.85 -16.65 0.92
CA ARG A 56 -5.10 -18.10 0.87
C ARG A 56 -5.19 -18.67 2.27
N ALA A 57 -4.38 -18.17 3.22
CA ALA A 57 -4.52 -18.52 4.62
C ALA A 57 -5.92 -18.15 5.14
N VAL A 58 -6.41 -16.94 4.84
CA VAL A 58 -7.73 -16.46 5.24
C VAL A 58 -8.86 -17.28 4.60
N ASP A 59 -8.93 -17.28 3.28
CA ASP A 59 -10.03 -17.82 2.48
C ASP A 59 -10.06 -19.35 2.48
N GLU A 60 -8.91 -20.02 2.34
CA GLU A 60 -8.85 -21.49 2.22
C GLU A 60 -8.85 -22.20 3.57
N ILE A 61 -8.35 -21.56 4.63
CA ILE A 61 -8.16 -22.22 5.94
C ILE A 61 -8.96 -21.53 7.05
N LEU A 62 -8.71 -20.25 7.29
CA LEU A 62 -9.15 -19.56 8.50
C LEU A 62 -10.67 -19.28 8.53
N ILE A 63 -11.27 -18.80 7.45
CA ILE A 63 -12.73 -18.59 7.35
C ILE A 63 -13.48 -19.93 7.46
N PRO A 64 -13.14 -20.97 6.67
CA PRO A 64 -13.77 -22.29 6.82
C PRO A 64 -13.60 -22.86 8.23
N LEU A 65 -12.42 -22.69 8.82
CA LEU A 65 -12.16 -23.13 10.20
C LEU A 65 -13.03 -22.37 11.21
N GLY A 66 -13.15 -21.05 11.08
CA GLY A 66 -14.01 -20.22 11.92
C GLY A 66 -15.47 -20.67 11.87
N GLN A 67 -16.00 -20.91 10.67
CA GLN A 67 -17.35 -21.45 10.49
C GLN A 67 -17.52 -22.81 11.16
N GLN A 68 -16.55 -23.73 10.99
CA GLN A 68 -16.57 -25.02 11.65
C GLN A 68 -16.57 -24.89 13.18
N LEU A 69 -15.78 -23.96 13.73
CA LEU A 69 -15.70 -23.70 15.16
C LEU A 69 -17.02 -23.20 15.75
N THR A 70 -17.88 -22.51 14.98
CA THR A 70 -19.19 -22.05 15.48
C THR A 70 -20.08 -23.22 15.93
N ALA A 71 -20.05 -24.33 15.20
CA ALA A 71 -20.85 -25.53 15.48
C ALA A 71 -20.31 -26.39 16.64
N GLU A 72 -19.05 -26.19 17.04
CA GLU A 72 -18.43 -26.94 18.14
C GLU A 72 -18.95 -26.47 19.51
N PRO A 73 -19.09 -27.36 20.51
CA PRO A 73 -19.44 -26.95 21.87
C PRO A 73 -18.35 -26.05 22.48
N PRO A 74 -18.69 -25.20 23.48
CA PRO A 74 -17.71 -24.43 24.23
C PRO A 74 -16.59 -25.32 24.78
N SER A 75 -15.34 -24.98 24.43
CA SER A 75 -14.13 -25.63 24.96
C SER A 75 -12.96 -24.67 24.97
N ALA A 76 -11.94 -24.95 25.78
CA ALA A 76 -10.71 -24.14 25.81
C ALA A 76 -10.02 -24.09 24.44
N ILE A 77 -10.05 -25.18 23.68
CA ILE A 77 -9.48 -25.23 22.33
C ILE A 77 -10.28 -24.35 21.37
N LYS A 78 -11.61 -24.30 21.49
CA LYS A 78 -12.46 -23.42 20.68
C LYS A 78 -12.11 -21.94 20.93
N ALA A 79 -12.00 -21.53 22.20
CA ALA A 79 -11.59 -20.16 22.54
C ALA A 79 -10.20 -19.83 21.95
N GLN A 80 -9.19 -20.65 22.25
CA GLN A 80 -7.82 -20.47 21.74
C GLN A 80 -7.77 -20.38 20.21
N SER A 81 -8.54 -21.21 19.52
CA SER A 81 -8.55 -21.25 18.05
C SER A 81 -9.22 -20.02 17.46
N LEU A 82 -10.30 -19.53 18.08
CA LEU A 82 -10.98 -18.29 17.67
C LEU A 82 -10.09 -17.05 17.92
N ARG A 83 -9.36 -16.99 19.04
CA ARG A 83 -8.36 -15.93 19.26
C ARG A 83 -7.23 -15.98 18.24
N SER A 84 -6.64 -17.15 17.98
CA SER A 84 -5.58 -17.27 16.97
C SER A 84 -6.06 -16.96 15.55
N LEU A 85 -7.33 -17.22 15.26
CA LEU A 85 -7.99 -16.77 14.04
C LEU A 85 -8.06 -15.23 13.99
N ALA A 86 -8.51 -14.59 15.08
CA ALA A 86 -8.53 -13.12 15.18
C ALA A 86 -7.15 -12.51 14.98
N GLU A 87 -6.11 -13.02 15.66
CA GLU A 87 -4.72 -12.57 15.49
C GLU A 87 -4.25 -12.67 14.03
N ALA A 88 -4.61 -13.76 13.34
CA ALA A 88 -4.27 -13.95 11.94
C ALA A 88 -5.03 -12.99 11.00
N LEU A 89 -6.28 -12.65 11.34
CA LEU A 89 -7.11 -11.70 10.60
C LEU A 89 -6.66 -10.24 10.78
N ILE A 90 -6.09 -9.87 11.95
CA ILE A 90 -5.45 -8.56 12.15
C ILE A 90 -4.32 -8.37 11.13
N VAL A 91 -3.45 -9.39 11.00
CA VAL A 91 -2.32 -9.36 10.04
C VAL A 91 -2.81 -9.32 8.59
N ALA A 92 -3.96 -9.93 8.32
CA ALA A 92 -4.61 -9.86 7.03
C ALA A 92 -5.41 -8.55 6.81
N GLU A 93 -5.39 -7.61 7.76
CA GLU A 93 -6.17 -6.35 7.75
C GLU A 93 -7.68 -6.58 7.50
N SER A 94 -8.22 -7.66 8.07
CA SER A 94 -9.66 -7.97 8.10
C SER A 94 -10.17 -7.71 9.52
N LEU A 95 -10.18 -6.44 9.91
CA LEU A 95 -10.38 -6.03 11.30
C LEU A 95 -11.78 -6.35 11.83
N ASP A 96 -12.80 -6.30 10.99
CA ASP A 96 -14.18 -6.62 11.40
C ASP A 96 -14.36 -8.11 11.68
N GLU A 97 -13.84 -8.98 10.82
CA GLU A 97 -13.82 -10.42 11.05
C GLU A 97 -12.93 -10.79 12.24
N ALA A 98 -11.79 -10.09 12.41
CA ALA A 98 -10.93 -10.25 13.56
C ALA A 98 -11.69 -9.94 14.86
N ARG A 99 -12.43 -8.82 14.89
CA ARG A 99 -13.27 -8.41 16.03
C ARG A 99 -14.35 -9.43 16.34
N GLN A 100 -15.04 -9.95 15.31
CA GLN A 100 -16.05 -10.99 15.48
C GLN A 100 -15.46 -12.28 16.06
N ALA A 101 -14.33 -12.75 15.54
CA ALA A 101 -13.66 -13.96 16.02
C ALA A 101 -13.13 -13.78 17.46
N ALA A 102 -12.56 -12.63 17.78
CA ALA A 102 -12.09 -12.31 19.14
C ALA A 102 -13.25 -12.23 20.12
N GLN A 103 -14.38 -11.59 19.77
CA GLN A 103 -15.56 -11.53 20.63
C GLN A 103 -16.18 -12.91 20.88
N ALA A 104 -16.20 -13.77 19.86
CA ALA A 104 -16.63 -15.16 20.00
C ALA A 104 -15.68 -15.96 20.90
N SER A 105 -14.36 -15.75 20.80
CA SER A 105 -13.37 -16.32 21.71
C SER A 105 -13.64 -15.89 23.15
N LEU A 106 -13.81 -14.58 23.39
CA LEU A 106 -14.03 -14.00 24.71
C LEU A 106 -15.28 -14.59 25.36
N THR A 107 -16.38 -14.67 24.61
CA THR A 107 -17.64 -15.26 25.09
C THR A 107 -17.45 -16.72 25.55
N VAL A 108 -16.71 -17.53 24.78
CA VAL A 108 -16.42 -18.93 25.14
C VAL A 108 -15.50 -18.99 26.37
N ALA A 109 -14.48 -18.14 26.42
CA ALA A 109 -13.54 -18.07 27.53
C ALA A 109 -14.22 -17.66 28.85
N GLU A 110 -15.10 -16.66 28.81
CA GLU A 110 -15.92 -16.22 29.96
C GLU A 110 -16.89 -17.30 30.41
N THR A 111 -17.58 -17.96 29.47
CA THR A 111 -18.51 -19.06 29.77
C THR A 111 -17.82 -20.20 30.51
N LEU A 112 -16.56 -20.46 30.19
CA LEU A 112 -15.75 -21.52 30.77
C LEU A 112 -14.85 -21.04 31.92
N ALA A 113 -14.92 -19.77 32.29
CA ALA A 113 -14.05 -19.12 33.29
C ALA A 113 -12.54 -19.36 33.04
N LEU A 114 -12.09 -19.22 31.79
CA LEU A 114 -10.70 -19.40 31.38
C LEU A 114 -9.93 -18.07 31.52
N GLU A 115 -9.52 -17.72 32.72
CA GLU A 115 -8.91 -16.42 33.05
C GLU A 115 -7.73 -16.03 32.14
N GLU A 116 -6.81 -16.97 31.86
CA GLU A 116 -5.66 -16.72 30.97
C GLU A 116 -6.10 -16.40 29.54
N GLU A 117 -7.14 -17.08 29.05
CA GLU A 117 -7.66 -16.90 27.69
C GLU A 117 -8.51 -15.62 27.58
N ILE A 118 -9.24 -15.25 28.64
CA ILE A 118 -9.95 -13.96 28.74
C ILE A 118 -8.93 -12.83 28.59
N ALA A 119 -7.88 -12.84 29.43
CA ALA A 119 -6.84 -11.81 29.40
C ALA A 119 -6.14 -11.73 28.04
N ALA A 120 -5.84 -12.88 27.43
CA ALA A 120 -5.19 -12.89 26.13
C ALA A 120 -6.12 -12.44 24.99
N THR A 121 -7.41 -12.77 25.04
CA THR A 121 -8.39 -12.33 24.05
C THR A 121 -8.69 -10.83 24.17
N GLN A 122 -8.75 -10.30 25.40
CA GLN A 122 -8.86 -8.85 25.64
C GLN A 122 -7.64 -8.09 25.12
N LEU A 123 -6.43 -8.64 25.26
CA LEU A 123 -5.22 -8.09 24.63
C LEU A 123 -5.37 -8.06 23.10
N THR A 124 -5.85 -9.15 22.48
CA THR A 124 -6.13 -9.19 21.04
C THR A 124 -7.15 -8.14 20.61
N LEU A 125 -8.22 -7.92 21.38
CA LEU A 125 -9.22 -6.86 21.11
C LEU A 125 -8.60 -5.47 21.18
N GLY A 126 -7.74 -5.19 22.17
CA GLY A 126 -6.98 -3.94 22.24
C GLY A 126 -6.08 -3.74 21.02
N ASN A 127 -5.44 -4.81 20.53
CA ASN A 127 -4.60 -4.76 19.32
C ASN A 127 -5.43 -4.51 18.04
N ILE A 128 -6.67 -5.03 17.96
CA ILE A 128 -7.59 -4.76 16.85
C ILE A 128 -7.92 -3.26 16.80
N GLU A 129 -8.29 -2.67 17.94
CA GLU A 129 -8.64 -1.24 17.98
C GLU A 129 -7.42 -0.32 17.80
N TYR A 130 -6.22 -0.77 18.21
CA TYR A 130 -4.98 -0.09 17.85
C TYR A 130 -4.80 -0.05 16.33
N ALA A 131 -4.87 -1.20 15.65
CA ALA A 131 -4.77 -1.27 14.19
C ALA A 131 -5.85 -0.40 13.50
N GLN A 132 -7.07 -0.37 14.06
CA GLN A 132 -8.16 0.48 13.57
C GLN A 132 -7.86 1.98 13.70
N ALA A 133 -7.27 2.41 14.82
CA ALA A 133 -6.89 3.81 15.03
C ALA A 133 -5.87 4.27 13.99
N GLN A 134 -4.88 3.42 13.71
CA GLN A 134 -3.85 3.68 12.71
C GLN A 134 -4.43 3.72 11.30
N GLU A 135 -5.41 2.87 11.01
CA GLU A 135 -6.16 2.93 9.76
C GLU A 135 -6.89 4.28 9.59
N TYR A 136 -7.60 4.74 10.62
CA TYR A 136 -8.27 6.04 10.55
C TYR A 136 -7.28 7.21 10.45
N GLN A 137 -6.11 7.11 11.09
CA GLN A 137 -5.06 8.12 10.96
C GLN A 137 -4.53 8.20 9.52
N ALA A 138 -4.28 7.06 8.88
CA ALA A 138 -3.87 7.01 7.46
C ALA A 138 -4.95 7.57 6.52
N GLN A 139 -6.22 7.44 6.87
CA GLN A 139 -7.35 8.03 6.15
C GLN A 139 -7.60 9.51 6.48
N ASN A 140 -6.72 10.16 7.26
CA ASN A 140 -6.89 11.54 7.76
C ASN A 140 -8.20 11.75 8.55
N SER A 141 -8.75 10.71 9.17
CA SER A 141 -9.99 10.71 9.95
C SER A 141 -9.71 10.83 11.45
N GLN A 142 -9.20 12.01 11.86
CA GLN A 142 -8.66 12.22 13.21
C GLN A 142 -9.65 11.90 14.36
N SER A 143 -10.94 12.23 14.21
CA SER A 143 -11.94 11.97 15.26
C SER A 143 -12.20 10.47 15.46
N LEU A 144 -12.23 9.69 14.37
CA LEU A 144 -12.39 8.24 14.42
C LEU A 144 -11.13 7.57 14.98
N ALA A 145 -9.96 8.05 14.59
CA ALA A 145 -8.68 7.58 15.13
C ALA A 145 -8.63 7.74 16.66
N LEU A 146 -8.98 8.92 17.18
CA LEU A 146 -9.00 9.17 18.63
C LEU A 146 -10.05 8.30 19.36
N ALA A 147 -11.20 8.03 18.76
CA ALA A 147 -12.21 7.14 19.34
C ALA A 147 -11.68 5.70 19.47
N ALA A 148 -11.02 5.19 18.43
CA ALA A 148 -10.41 3.86 18.43
C ALA A 148 -9.25 3.75 19.44
N VAL A 149 -8.46 4.82 19.63
CA VAL A 149 -7.44 4.90 20.70
C VAL A 149 -8.07 4.70 22.09
N GLU A 150 -9.18 5.37 22.39
CA GLU A 150 -9.87 5.21 23.68
C GLU A 150 -10.42 3.80 23.88
N GLU A 151 -10.90 3.16 22.81
CA GLU A 151 -11.39 1.79 22.85
C GLU A 151 -10.25 0.79 23.10
N ALA A 152 -9.11 0.95 22.41
CA ALA A 152 -7.91 0.16 22.63
C ALA A 152 -7.41 0.28 24.09
N LEU A 153 -7.34 1.50 24.63
CA LEU A 153 -6.96 1.74 26.03
C LEU A 153 -7.93 1.07 27.01
N THR A 154 -9.24 1.05 26.70
CA THR A 154 -10.26 0.39 27.50
C THR A 154 -9.98 -1.11 27.60
N TRP A 155 -9.73 -1.79 26.47
CA TRP A 155 -9.39 -3.21 26.45
C TRP A 155 -8.10 -3.51 27.21
N TYR A 156 -7.05 -2.75 26.96
CA TYR A 156 -5.78 -2.93 27.65
C TYR A 156 -5.88 -2.72 29.18
N ASN A 157 -6.72 -1.78 29.64
CA ASN A 157 -6.94 -1.57 31.07
C ASN A 157 -7.67 -2.75 31.73
N GLN A 158 -8.50 -3.51 31.00
CA GLN A 158 -9.15 -4.72 31.50
C GLN A 158 -8.15 -5.85 31.74
N VAL A 159 -7.15 -6.01 30.87
CA VAL A 159 -6.07 -7.01 31.03
C VAL A 159 -5.18 -6.67 32.24
N SER A 160 -4.90 -5.38 32.41
CA SER A 160 -4.00 -4.87 33.46
C SER A 160 -4.60 -4.86 34.86
N ASN A 161 -5.90 -5.13 34.99
CA ASN A 161 -6.64 -5.04 36.25
C ASN A 161 -7.63 -6.22 36.34
N PRO A 162 -7.18 -7.45 36.71
CA PRO A 162 -8.04 -8.62 36.78
C PRO A 162 -8.95 -8.54 38.03
N GLY A 163 -9.92 -7.63 37.99
CA GLY A 163 -10.96 -7.42 38.99
C GLY A 163 -12.14 -8.38 38.83
N PHE A 164 -11.92 -9.62 38.38
CA PHE A 164 -12.97 -10.63 38.23
C PHE A 164 -12.59 -11.96 38.91
N ALA A 165 -12.51 -11.93 40.25
CA ALA A 165 -12.99 -12.98 41.17
C ALA A 165 -12.72 -12.58 42.64
N PRO A 166 -13.64 -11.91 43.35
CA PRO A 166 -13.48 -11.61 44.78
C PRO A 166 -13.63 -12.82 45.73
N GLU A 167 -13.77 -14.06 45.25
CA GLU A 167 -14.25 -15.17 46.10
C GLU A 167 -13.35 -16.41 46.26
N LEU A 168 -12.11 -16.43 45.76
CA LEU A 168 -11.20 -17.58 45.99
C LEU A 168 -9.82 -17.26 46.56
N ALA A 169 -9.56 -16.02 47.00
CA ALA A 169 -8.32 -15.64 47.67
C ALA A 169 -8.36 -15.85 49.20
N LEU A 170 -8.91 -16.97 49.68
CA LEU A 170 -8.95 -17.30 51.12
C LEU A 170 -7.96 -18.37 51.58
N ASP A 171 -7.06 -18.87 50.71
CA ASP A 171 -6.10 -19.91 51.14
C ASP A 171 -4.67 -19.83 50.56
N SER A 172 -4.24 -18.70 50.01
CA SER A 172 -2.83 -18.53 49.60
C SER A 172 -1.96 -18.04 50.76
N THR A 173 -1.10 -18.92 51.26
CA THR A 173 -0.06 -18.63 52.26
C THR A 173 0.93 -17.55 51.80
N PRO A 174 1.59 -16.80 52.72
CA PRO A 174 2.46 -15.65 52.40
C PRO A 174 3.74 -15.96 51.61
N ASP A 175 4.06 -17.24 51.38
CA ASP A 175 5.31 -17.70 50.76
C ASP A 175 5.15 -18.16 49.30
N SER A 176 4.02 -17.87 48.64
CA SER A 176 3.94 -18.04 47.18
C SER A 176 4.70 -16.88 46.52
N PRO A 177 5.63 -17.12 45.57
CA PRO A 177 6.21 -16.03 44.79
C PRO A 177 5.07 -15.23 44.16
N PRO A 178 5.18 -13.89 44.05
CA PRO A 178 4.15 -13.10 43.39
C PRO A 178 3.85 -13.78 42.06
N THR A 179 2.59 -14.19 41.88
CA THR A 179 2.10 -14.74 40.62
C THR A 179 2.67 -13.89 39.53
N ALA A 180 3.46 -14.50 38.64
CA ALA A 180 4.16 -13.83 37.56
C ALA A 180 3.27 -12.72 37.00
N VAL A 181 3.80 -11.50 36.86
CA VAL A 181 3.14 -10.44 36.07
C VAL A 181 2.59 -11.16 34.85
N SER A 182 1.25 -11.22 34.69
CA SER A 182 0.71 -12.06 33.63
C SER A 182 1.34 -11.54 32.34
N ALA A 183 1.96 -12.42 31.55
CA ALA A 183 2.71 -11.97 30.38
C ALA A 183 1.83 -11.09 29.47
N ASN A 184 0.52 -11.35 29.48
CA ASN A 184 -0.50 -10.54 28.83
C ASN A 184 -0.67 -9.15 29.46
N ALA A 185 -0.65 -9.00 30.78
CA ALA A 185 -0.70 -7.69 31.44
C ALA A 185 0.53 -6.83 31.12
N LEU A 186 1.73 -7.42 31.10
CA LEU A 186 2.94 -6.66 30.72
C LEU A 186 2.91 -6.26 29.24
N ARG A 187 2.55 -7.17 28.34
CA ARG A 187 2.35 -6.88 26.92
C ARG A 187 1.30 -5.79 26.71
N SER A 188 0.19 -5.86 27.43
CA SER A 188 -0.84 -4.84 27.41
C SER A 188 -0.32 -3.46 27.83
N GLN A 189 0.50 -3.38 28.87
CA GLN A 189 1.09 -2.10 29.31
C GLN A 189 2.11 -1.54 28.31
N LEU A 190 2.86 -2.41 27.64
CA LEU A 190 3.77 -2.01 26.56
C LEU A 190 2.99 -1.47 25.35
N ASN A 191 1.93 -2.17 24.94
CA ASN A 191 1.08 -1.73 23.82
C ASN A 191 0.35 -0.42 24.16
N GLN A 192 -0.10 -0.23 25.41
CA GLN A 192 -0.61 1.07 25.87
C GLN A 192 0.45 2.17 25.75
N LEU A 193 1.68 1.92 26.21
CA LEU A 193 2.74 2.92 26.16
C LEU A 193 3.07 3.29 24.71
N ALA A 194 3.19 2.31 23.82
CA ALA A 194 3.42 2.53 22.39
C ALA A 194 2.27 3.34 21.75
N LEU A 195 1.02 2.94 21.98
CA LEU A 195 -0.17 3.64 21.49
C LEU A 195 -0.22 5.10 21.96
N LEU A 196 0.06 5.36 23.25
CA LEU A 196 0.05 6.72 23.79
C LEU A 196 1.13 7.60 23.17
N ILE A 197 2.31 7.06 22.88
CA ILE A 197 3.42 7.79 22.23
C ILE A 197 3.07 8.09 20.77
N GLU A 198 2.57 7.10 20.03
CA GLU A 198 2.25 7.24 18.60
C GLU A 198 1.15 8.28 18.35
N PHE A 199 0.15 8.34 19.23
CA PHE A 199 -0.95 9.32 19.15
C PHE A 199 -0.68 10.59 19.99
N GLU A 200 0.58 10.86 20.32
CA GLU A 200 1.06 12.09 20.97
C GLU A 200 0.42 12.41 22.34
N ARG A 201 -0.05 11.39 23.07
CA ARG A 201 -0.62 11.50 24.43
C ARG A 201 0.47 11.46 25.50
N TRP A 202 1.38 12.43 25.41
CA TRP A 202 2.62 12.45 26.17
C TRP A 202 2.44 12.41 27.69
N ASP A 203 1.48 13.18 28.24
CA ASP A 203 1.26 13.26 29.68
C ASP A 203 0.86 11.90 30.29
N GLU A 204 0.09 11.10 29.55
CA GLU A 204 -0.32 9.77 29.96
C GLU A 204 0.81 8.75 29.80
N ALA A 205 1.61 8.86 28.73
CA ALA A 205 2.81 8.05 28.56
C ALA A 205 3.81 8.28 29.70
N VAL A 206 4.03 9.55 30.08
CA VAL A 206 4.88 9.97 31.21
C VAL A 206 4.43 9.34 32.54
N GLN A 207 3.12 9.24 32.77
CA GLN A 207 2.59 8.63 34.00
C GLN A 207 2.79 7.11 34.06
N ARG A 208 2.77 6.43 32.90
CA ARG A 208 2.78 4.96 32.83
C ARG A 208 4.17 4.36 32.77
N TRP A 209 5.09 4.96 32.04
CA TRP A 209 6.39 4.34 31.75
C TRP A 209 7.23 3.96 32.99
N PRO A 210 7.23 4.69 34.13
CA PRO A 210 8.08 4.32 35.27
C PRO A 210 7.70 2.96 35.88
N SER A 211 6.41 2.62 35.88
CA SER A 211 5.93 1.33 36.37
C SER A 211 6.32 0.19 35.44
N VAL A 212 6.16 0.39 34.12
CA VAL A 212 6.58 -0.59 33.10
C VAL A 212 8.08 -0.82 33.16
N TYR A 213 8.87 0.24 33.29
CA TYR A 213 10.32 0.19 33.46
C TYR A 213 10.74 -0.64 34.67
N ALA A 214 10.09 -0.45 35.82
CA ALA A 214 10.38 -1.22 37.03
C ALA A 214 10.09 -2.72 36.84
N GLN A 215 8.96 -3.07 36.22
CA GLN A 215 8.58 -4.45 35.95
C GLN A 215 9.56 -5.14 34.96
N VAL A 216 9.90 -4.48 33.85
CA VAL A 216 10.79 -5.04 32.82
C VAL A 216 12.19 -5.33 33.37
N ASN A 217 12.68 -4.51 34.31
CA ASN A 217 13.97 -4.75 34.97
C ASN A 217 14.01 -6.02 35.82
N THR A 218 12.86 -6.58 36.22
CA THR A 218 12.79 -7.82 36.99
C THR A 218 12.73 -9.09 36.13
N LEU A 219 12.62 -8.96 34.80
CA LEU A 219 12.48 -10.11 33.92
C LEU A 219 13.73 -10.99 33.90
N SER A 220 13.51 -12.30 33.83
CA SER A 220 14.60 -13.29 33.68
C SER A 220 15.38 -13.10 32.36
N PRO A 221 16.66 -13.51 32.32
CA PRO A 221 17.49 -13.44 31.13
C PRO A 221 17.15 -14.58 30.16
N ASN A 222 16.04 -14.41 29.43
CA ASN A 222 15.60 -15.31 28.36
C ASN A 222 15.22 -14.47 27.12
N GLN A 223 14.94 -15.15 26.00
CA GLN A 223 14.64 -14.49 24.73
C GLN A 223 13.46 -13.50 24.85
N ASP A 224 12.34 -13.91 25.46
CA ASP A 224 11.19 -13.04 25.69
C ASP A 224 11.55 -11.79 26.51
N GLY A 225 12.36 -11.95 27.56
CA GLY A 225 12.83 -10.86 28.40
C GLY A 225 13.74 -9.89 27.66
N ILE A 226 14.54 -10.37 26.69
CA ILE A 226 15.40 -9.51 25.86
C ILE A 226 14.55 -8.69 24.90
N TYR A 227 13.65 -9.33 24.15
CA TYR A 227 12.76 -8.60 23.22
C TYR A 227 11.82 -7.64 23.95
N THR A 228 11.35 -7.99 25.14
CA THR A 228 10.55 -7.07 25.98
C THR A 228 11.34 -5.82 26.36
N ARG A 229 12.64 -5.95 26.67
CA ARG A 229 13.54 -4.83 26.95
C ARG A 229 13.76 -3.97 25.72
N ILE A 230 13.97 -4.59 24.56
CA ILE A 230 14.13 -3.90 23.28
C ILE A 230 12.88 -3.09 22.93
N ASN A 231 11.70 -3.70 23.03
CA ASN A 231 10.42 -3.04 22.76
C ASN A 231 10.22 -1.82 23.68
N LEU A 232 10.44 -2.00 24.98
CA LEU A 232 10.37 -0.88 25.94
C LEU A 232 11.39 0.22 25.59
N ALA A 233 12.65 -0.14 25.30
CA ALA A 233 13.69 0.81 24.97
C ALA A 233 13.32 1.65 23.74
N ASN A 234 12.76 1.04 22.69
CA ASN A 234 12.28 1.78 21.51
C ASN A 234 11.18 2.80 21.85
N SER A 235 10.21 2.44 22.69
CA SER A 235 9.17 3.39 23.14
C SER A 235 9.76 4.50 24.01
N LEU A 236 10.64 4.17 24.96
CA LEU A 236 11.25 5.16 25.84
C LEU A 236 12.20 6.10 25.10
N GLU A 237 12.88 5.63 24.06
CA GLU A 237 13.72 6.44 23.19
C GLU A 237 12.89 7.54 22.51
N GLN A 238 11.74 7.20 21.92
CA GLN A 238 10.83 8.18 21.31
C GLN A 238 10.28 9.17 22.34
N LEU A 239 9.91 8.71 23.54
CA LEU A 239 9.42 9.58 24.61
C LEU A 239 10.53 10.48 25.17
N ALA A 240 11.77 10.02 25.25
CA ALA A 240 12.93 10.80 25.72
C ALA A 240 13.28 11.98 24.80
N GLN A 241 12.93 11.87 23.50
CA GLN A 241 13.12 12.96 22.54
C GLN A 241 12.09 14.09 22.70
N GLN A 242 10.98 13.86 23.41
CA GLN A 242 9.91 14.84 23.55
C GLN A 242 10.19 15.85 24.68
N PRO A 243 9.86 17.14 24.49
CA PRO A 243 10.10 18.18 25.48
C PRO A 243 9.03 18.18 26.60
N VAL A 244 8.79 17.03 27.24
CA VAL A 244 7.74 16.84 28.24
C VAL A 244 8.34 16.49 29.60
N ALA A 245 7.84 17.14 30.66
CA ALA A 245 8.34 16.93 32.01
C ALA A 245 8.02 15.51 32.51
N GLY A 246 9.03 14.79 33.01
CA GLY A 246 8.87 13.41 33.48
C GLY A 246 9.14 12.34 32.42
N ALA A 247 9.53 12.74 31.20
CA ALA A 247 10.07 11.83 30.20
C ALA A 247 11.32 11.08 30.74
N PRO A 248 11.58 9.84 30.26
CA PRO A 248 12.77 9.08 30.63
C PRO A 248 14.05 9.77 30.13
N SER A 249 15.17 9.56 30.82
CA SER A 249 16.47 9.99 30.31
C SER A 249 17.04 8.99 29.30
N PHE A 250 17.83 9.47 28.34
CA PHE A 250 18.58 8.58 27.43
C PHE A 250 19.47 7.58 28.17
N SER A 251 19.99 7.94 29.36
CA SER A 251 20.74 7.00 30.20
C SER A 251 19.90 5.83 30.73
N GLN A 252 18.60 6.02 30.96
CA GLN A 252 17.69 4.94 31.33
C GLN A 252 17.40 4.01 30.15
N VAL A 253 17.30 4.58 28.94
CA VAL A 253 17.16 3.80 27.70
C VAL A 253 18.41 2.95 27.46
N LEU A 254 19.60 3.55 27.56
CA LEU A 254 20.88 2.85 27.41
C LEU A 254 21.04 1.71 28.43
N ALA A 255 20.68 1.92 29.70
CA ALA A 255 20.79 0.89 30.74
C ALA A 255 19.94 -0.36 30.44
N ILE A 256 18.74 -0.18 29.87
CA ILE A 256 17.90 -1.31 29.43
C ILE A 256 18.59 -2.06 28.28
N LEU A 257 19.10 -1.34 27.28
CA LEU A 257 19.75 -1.92 26.11
C LEU A 257 21.06 -2.64 26.48
N GLU A 258 21.89 -2.08 27.36
CA GLU A 258 23.12 -2.72 27.86
C GLU A 258 22.82 -4.03 28.62
N THR A 259 21.73 -4.04 29.40
CA THR A 259 21.26 -5.27 30.06
C THR A 259 20.81 -6.30 29.03
N ALA A 260 20.04 -5.88 28.03
CA ALA A 260 19.60 -6.75 26.92
C ALA A 260 20.79 -7.29 26.12
N GLN A 261 21.83 -6.48 25.88
CA GLN A 261 23.05 -6.87 25.19
C GLN A 261 23.76 -7.99 25.95
N THR A 262 23.99 -7.78 27.25
CA THR A 262 24.65 -8.77 28.11
C THR A 262 23.91 -10.10 28.10
N GLN A 263 22.58 -10.06 28.12
CA GLN A 263 21.73 -11.24 28.07
C GLN A 263 21.76 -11.92 26.70
N ALA A 264 21.67 -11.17 25.61
CA ALA A 264 21.74 -11.69 24.24
C ALA A 264 23.07 -12.40 23.98
N THR A 265 24.19 -11.78 24.36
CA THR A 265 25.54 -12.38 24.26
C THR A 265 25.65 -13.64 25.11
N ALA A 266 25.10 -13.64 26.34
CA ALA A 266 25.14 -14.81 27.22
C ALA A 266 24.32 -16.00 26.68
N LEU A 267 23.25 -15.72 25.93
CA LEU A 267 22.43 -16.73 25.26
C LEU A 267 22.92 -17.10 23.86
N ALA A 268 23.95 -16.42 23.34
CA ALA A 268 24.39 -16.51 21.95
C ALA A 268 23.24 -16.31 20.94
N ASP A 269 22.32 -15.39 21.26
CA ASP A 269 21.21 -15.01 20.37
C ASP A 269 21.66 -13.87 19.45
N ALA A 270 22.19 -14.24 18.28
CA ALA A 270 22.72 -13.29 17.32
C ALA A 270 21.65 -12.34 16.74
N ARG A 271 20.38 -12.78 16.62
CA ARG A 271 19.28 -11.91 16.16
C ARG A 271 18.95 -10.85 17.20
N ALA A 272 18.87 -11.25 18.48
CA ALA A 272 18.68 -10.31 19.56
C ALA A 272 19.86 -9.33 19.71
N GLU A 273 21.10 -9.83 19.54
CA GLU A 273 22.31 -8.98 19.55
C GLU A 273 22.28 -7.93 18.43
N ALA A 274 21.90 -8.32 17.21
CA ALA A 274 21.73 -7.38 16.10
C ALA A 274 20.69 -6.30 16.42
N HIS A 275 19.55 -6.66 17.02
CA HIS A 275 18.57 -5.65 17.45
C HIS A 275 19.13 -4.69 18.49
N VAL A 276 19.75 -5.23 19.54
CA VAL A 276 20.27 -4.39 20.64
C VAL A 276 21.32 -3.40 20.12
N LEU A 277 22.23 -3.84 19.25
CA LEU A 277 23.24 -2.96 18.64
C LEU A 277 22.59 -1.83 17.82
N GLY A 278 21.58 -2.13 17.01
CA GLY A 278 20.87 -1.12 16.22
C GLY A 278 20.15 -0.09 17.10
N TYR A 279 19.42 -0.55 18.13
CA TYR A 279 18.75 0.36 19.07
C TYR A 279 19.72 1.16 19.95
N LEU A 280 20.90 0.60 20.29
CA LEU A 280 21.98 1.39 20.91
C LEU A 280 22.43 2.48 19.95
N GLY A 281 22.66 2.16 18.68
CA GLY A 281 22.95 3.14 17.63
C GLY A 281 21.88 4.23 17.56
N LYS A 282 20.60 3.86 17.60
CA LYS A 282 19.46 4.79 17.51
C LYS A 282 19.42 5.75 18.70
N THR A 283 19.70 5.22 19.90
CA THR A 283 19.77 6.03 21.11
C THR A 283 20.90 7.06 21.03
N TYR A 284 22.06 6.69 20.47
CA TYR A 284 23.18 7.63 20.24
C TYR A 284 22.94 8.62 19.11
N GLN A 285 22.13 8.26 18.11
CA GLN A 285 21.68 9.14 17.03
C GLN A 285 20.66 10.20 17.50
N SER A 286 20.00 10.00 18.63
CA SER A 286 18.96 10.93 19.10
C SER A 286 19.48 12.38 19.19
N LYS A 287 18.66 13.34 18.76
CA LYS A 287 19.01 14.77 18.63
C LYS A 287 19.61 15.34 19.93
N GLY A 288 19.06 14.97 21.08
CA GLY A 288 19.54 15.41 22.39
C GLY A 288 20.95 14.91 22.73
N GLN A 289 21.38 13.76 22.20
CA GLN A 289 22.75 13.26 22.39
C GLN A 289 23.73 13.95 21.44
N ILE A 290 23.36 14.11 20.16
CA ILE A 290 24.21 14.77 19.15
C ILE A 290 24.48 16.23 19.52
N GLU A 291 23.47 16.97 19.98
CA GLU A 291 23.65 18.37 20.43
C GLU A 291 24.64 18.49 21.60
N THR A 292 24.74 17.45 22.45
CA THR A 292 25.68 17.43 23.57
C THR A 292 27.09 17.01 23.20
N ASP A 293 27.23 16.11 22.22
CA ASP A 293 28.51 15.57 21.77
C ASP A 293 28.42 15.05 20.32
N PRO A 294 28.92 15.80 19.33
CA PRO A 294 28.90 15.38 17.92
C PRO A 294 29.62 14.06 17.64
N THR A 295 30.54 13.61 18.51
CA THR A 295 31.23 12.31 18.34
C THR A 295 30.30 11.11 18.57
N GLN A 296 29.12 11.33 19.15
CA GLN A 296 28.10 10.29 19.29
C GLN A 296 27.56 9.80 17.94
N LEU A 297 27.63 10.63 16.89
CA LEU A 297 27.18 10.24 15.55
C LEU A 297 28.08 9.17 14.92
N GLU A 298 29.40 9.26 15.11
CA GLU A 298 30.35 8.20 14.72
C GLU A 298 30.10 6.92 15.50
N LYS A 299 29.81 7.03 16.81
CA LYS A 299 29.48 5.89 17.65
C LYS A 299 28.19 5.21 17.20
N ALA A 300 27.16 6.00 16.88
CA ALA A 300 25.89 5.51 16.35
C ALA A 300 26.09 4.78 15.01
N THR A 301 26.92 5.35 14.12
CA THR A 301 27.29 4.75 12.82
C THR A 301 27.94 3.40 13.03
N LYS A 302 28.97 3.32 13.86
CA LYS A 302 29.67 2.06 14.14
C LYS A 302 28.76 0.98 14.74
N LEU A 303 27.90 1.33 15.70
CA LEU A 303 26.95 0.39 16.29
C LEU A 303 25.94 -0.13 15.27
N THR A 304 25.50 0.74 14.35
CA THR A 304 24.57 0.37 13.28
C THR A 304 25.24 -0.51 12.23
N GLU A 305 26.51 -0.27 11.89
CA GLU A 305 27.31 -1.14 11.03
C GLU A 305 27.51 -2.53 11.65
N GLU A 306 27.79 -2.61 12.95
CA GLU A 306 27.91 -3.87 13.70
C GLU A 306 26.56 -4.62 13.74
N ALA A 307 25.45 -3.90 13.94
CA ALA A 307 24.10 -4.46 13.90
C ALA A 307 23.76 -5.03 12.53
N LEU A 308 24.05 -4.28 11.46
CA LEU A 308 23.83 -4.69 10.09
C LEU A 308 24.65 -5.94 9.76
N PHE A 309 25.96 -5.91 10.03
CA PHE A 309 26.85 -7.05 9.80
C PHE A 309 26.38 -8.32 10.55
N SER A 310 25.97 -8.16 11.81
CA SER A 310 25.43 -9.27 12.61
C SER A 310 24.15 -9.85 11.98
N SER A 311 23.21 -8.98 11.57
CA SER A 311 21.96 -9.40 10.94
C SER A 311 22.17 -10.12 9.59
N GLU A 312 23.09 -9.64 8.75
CA GLU A 312 23.41 -10.28 7.47
C GLU A 312 24.09 -11.65 7.65
N THR A 313 24.97 -11.78 8.65
CA THR A 313 25.66 -13.04 8.96
C THR A 313 24.69 -14.17 9.31
N VAL A 314 23.53 -13.84 9.89
CA VAL A 314 22.47 -14.80 10.21
C VAL A 314 21.30 -14.79 9.22
N ASN A 315 21.45 -14.13 8.06
CA ASN A 315 20.42 -13.96 7.04
C ASN A 315 19.09 -13.41 7.60
N ALA A 316 19.15 -12.53 8.59
CA ALA A 316 17.98 -11.89 9.19
C ALA A 316 17.59 -10.63 8.40
N VAL A 317 17.10 -10.81 7.18
CA VAL A 317 16.72 -9.69 6.29
C VAL A 317 15.67 -8.78 6.95
N ASP A 318 14.80 -9.35 7.77
CA ASP A 318 13.75 -8.67 8.55
C ASP A 318 14.31 -7.71 9.61
N ILE A 319 15.58 -7.89 9.95
CA ILE A 319 16.35 -7.02 10.84
C ILE A 319 17.26 -6.09 10.01
N SER A 320 17.89 -6.61 8.96
CA SER A 320 18.84 -5.86 8.13
C SER A 320 18.26 -4.59 7.52
N TYR A 321 17.00 -4.61 7.09
CA TYR A 321 16.38 -3.42 6.46
C TYR A 321 16.33 -2.21 7.43
N LEU A 322 16.07 -2.46 8.72
CA LEU A 322 16.02 -1.41 9.76
C LEU A 322 17.38 -0.72 9.88
N TRP A 323 18.45 -1.51 9.89
CA TRP A 323 19.80 -1.00 10.08
C TRP A 323 20.36 -0.38 8.81
N TYR A 324 19.94 -0.84 7.63
CA TYR A 324 20.20 -0.12 6.39
C TYR A 324 19.53 1.26 6.37
N GLU A 325 18.26 1.37 6.78
CA GLU A 325 17.57 2.66 6.86
C GLU A 325 18.29 3.60 7.82
N GLN A 326 18.56 3.12 9.03
CA GLN A 326 19.24 3.90 10.05
C GLN A 326 20.63 4.38 9.61
N LEU A 327 21.41 3.51 8.96
CA LEU A 327 22.73 3.86 8.43
C LEU A 327 22.62 4.93 7.33
N GLY A 328 21.55 4.87 6.52
CA GLY A 328 21.19 5.92 5.58
C GLY A 328 20.98 7.27 6.26
N ASP A 329 20.12 7.30 7.29
CA ASP A 329 19.84 8.53 8.07
C ASP A 329 21.12 9.09 8.72
N LEU A 330 21.97 8.24 9.29
CA LEU A 330 23.23 8.61 9.91
C LEU A 330 24.20 9.24 8.91
N HIS A 331 24.32 8.67 7.72
CA HIS A 331 25.18 9.22 6.67
C HIS A 331 24.64 10.51 6.07
N VAL A 332 23.31 10.72 6.03
CA VAL A 332 22.74 12.04 5.68
C VAL A 332 23.18 13.09 6.70
N GLN A 333 23.02 12.82 8.00
CA GLN A 333 23.44 13.73 9.06
C GLN A 333 24.95 14.02 9.03
N LEU A 334 25.79 12.99 8.81
CA LEU A 334 27.23 13.17 8.64
C LEU A 334 27.58 14.01 7.40
N SER A 335 26.87 13.80 6.29
CA SER A 335 27.05 14.59 5.07
C SER A 335 26.73 16.07 5.30
N GLU A 336 25.72 16.39 6.10
CA GLU A 336 25.36 17.77 6.47
C GLU A 336 26.43 18.44 7.34
N LEU A 337 27.08 17.68 8.23
CA LEU A 337 28.12 18.19 9.13
C LEU A 337 29.48 18.37 8.45
N GLU A 338 29.90 17.38 7.66
CA GLU A 338 31.25 17.34 7.09
C GLU A 338 31.33 17.82 5.63
N ASN A 339 30.17 17.96 4.97
CA ASN A 339 30.05 18.32 3.55
C ASN A 339 30.89 17.43 2.62
N THR A 340 30.85 16.12 2.82
CA THR A 340 31.62 15.14 2.02
C THR A 340 30.74 14.34 1.06
N ALA A 341 31.15 14.28 -0.20
CA ALA A 341 30.49 13.43 -1.21
C ALA A 341 30.49 11.94 -0.82
N THR A 342 31.46 11.51 -0.01
CA THR A 342 31.60 10.14 0.50
C THR A 342 30.41 9.74 1.37
N HIS A 343 30.00 10.58 2.33
CA HIS A 343 28.87 10.27 3.20
C HIS A 343 27.57 10.21 2.42
N LYS A 344 27.37 11.10 1.45
CA LYS A 344 26.21 11.02 0.57
C LYS A 344 26.17 9.70 -0.22
N GLN A 345 27.29 9.26 -0.78
CA GLN A 345 27.36 7.96 -1.49
C GLN A 345 27.06 6.79 -0.54
N ALA A 346 27.54 6.85 0.70
CA ALA A 346 27.25 5.85 1.72
C ALA A 346 25.76 5.85 2.11
N ALA A 347 25.12 7.02 2.23
CA ALA A 347 23.68 7.13 2.46
C ALA A 347 22.86 6.50 1.32
N ILE A 348 23.20 6.82 0.06
CA ILE A 348 22.55 6.22 -1.12
C ILE A 348 22.72 4.69 -1.11
N ALA A 349 23.91 4.18 -0.80
CA ALA A 349 24.17 2.74 -0.71
C ALA A 349 23.34 2.08 0.39
N ALA A 350 23.26 2.70 1.57
CA ALA A 350 22.50 2.18 2.70
C ALA A 350 20.99 2.15 2.42
N TYR A 351 20.41 3.24 1.92
CA TYR A 351 18.99 3.27 1.54
C TYR A 351 18.65 2.30 0.41
N ARG A 352 19.55 2.12 -0.56
CA ARG A 352 19.39 1.09 -1.60
C ARG A 352 19.40 -0.32 -0.99
N GLY A 353 20.26 -0.56 0.00
CA GLY A 353 20.26 -1.79 0.79
C GLY A 353 18.91 -2.02 1.49
N ALA A 354 18.35 -0.99 2.12
CA ALA A 354 17.05 -1.07 2.79
C ALA A 354 15.92 -1.36 1.80
N VAL A 355 15.84 -0.65 0.67
CA VAL A 355 14.82 -0.88 -0.37
C VAL A 355 14.91 -2.32 -0.92
N ASN A 356 16.13 -2.80 -1.20
CA ASN A 356 16.33 -4.18 -1.66
C ASN A 356 15.95 -5.22 -0.60
N ALA A 357 16.26 -4.97 0.67
CA ALA A 357 15.88 -5.84 1.78
C ALA A 357 14.35 -5.89 1.93
N LEU A 358 13.65 -4.76 1.82
CA LEU A 358 12.18 -4.70 1.83
C LEU A 358 11.58 -5.47 0.65
N LYS A 359 12.15 -5.35 -0.55
CA LYS A 359 11.70 -6.10 -1.73
C LYS A 359 11.78 -7.62 -1.50
N PHE A 360 12.86 -8.10 -0.88
CA PHE A 360 13.03 -9.51 -0.53
C PHE A 360 12.09 -9.95 0.61
N LEU A 361 11.97 -9.13 1.66
CA LEU A 361 11.01 -9.40 2.74
C LEU A 361 9.61 -9.51 2.20
N ARG A 362 9.23 -8.68 1.24
CA ARG A 362 7.92 -8.73 0.63
C ARG A 362 7.64 -10.04 -0.12
N SER A 363 8.64 -10.61 -0.77
CA SER A 363 8.52 -11.95 -1.38
C SER A 363 8.42 -13.07 -0.34
N ASP A 364 8.98 -12.89 0.86
CA ASP A 364 9.08 -13.90 1.93
C ASP A 364 8.38 -13.44 3.26
N LEU A 365 7.24 -12.76 3.15
CA LEU A 365 6.77 -11.81 4.18
C LEU A 365 6.54 -12.43 5.59
N VAL A 366 7.52 -12.11 6.44
CA VAL A 366 7.78 -12.35 7.86
C VAL A 366 6.65 -13.00 8.66
N THR A 367 6.93 -14.21 9.13
CA THR A 367 6.26 -14.84 10.27
C THR A 367 6.86 -14.41 11.60
N MET A 368 5.99 -14.13 12.58
CA MET A 368 6.13 -14.36 14.04
C MET A 368 6.15 -13.16 14.99
N ASN A 369 6.05 -11.90 14.56
CA ASN A 369 5.77 -10.82 15.52
C ASN A 369 4.78 -9.75 14.99
N PRO A 370 3.50 -9.80 15.43
CA PRO A 370 2.49 -8.79 15.09
C PRO A 370 2.89 -7.36 15.49
N GLU A 371 3.70 -7.19 16.54
CA GLU A 371 4.17 -5.88 17.01
C GLU A 371 5.26 -5.29 16.11
N VAL A 372 5.95 -6.11 15.30
CA VAL A 372 6.99 -5.69 14.34
C VAL A 372 6.42 -5.61 12.91
N GLN A 373 5.42 -6.41 12.57
CA GLN A 373 4.75 -6.38 11.25
C GLN A 373 4.03 -5.04 10.96
N PHE A 374 3.47 -4.39 11.98
CA PHE A 374 2.67 -3.17 11.77
C PHE A 374 3.53 -1.95 11.34
N SER A 375 4.79 -1.88 11.80
CA SER A 375 5.73 -0.82 11.39
C SER A 375 6.24 -0.96 9.96
N PHE A 376 6.18 -2.17 9.37
CA PHE A 376 6.76 -2.49 8.07
C PHE A 376 6.00 -1.85 6.90
N GLN A 377 4.67 -1.77 6.95
CA GLN A 377 3.88 -1.17 5.89
C GLN A 377 4.00 0.36 5.85
N GLN A 378 4.25 1.00 7.00
CA GLN A 378 4.41 2.45 7.07
C GLN A 378 5.80 2.95 6.63
N SER A 379 6.80 2.07 6.53
CA SER A 379 8.19 2.46 6.19
C SER A 379 8.53 2.38 4.69
N ILE A 380 7.71 1.73 3.87
CA ILE A 380 8.04 1.49 2.44
C ILE A 380 8.15 2.82 1.67
N GLU A 381 7.08 3.63 1.66
CA GLU A 381 7.06 4.88 0.92
C GLU A 381 8.11 5.89 1.42
N PRO A 382 8.23 6.19 2.73
CA PRO A 382 9.23 7.13 3.23
C PRO A 382 10.65 6.77 2.82
N LEU A 383 11.01 5.48 2.86
CA LEU A 383 12.35 5.02 2.50
C LEU A 383 12.66 5.22 1.01
N HIS A 384 11.73 4.86 0.13
CA HIS A 384 11.87 5.09 -1.31
C HIS A 384 12.01 6.58 -1.60
N ARG A 385 11.21 7.43 -0.94
CA ARG A 385 11.28 8.89 -1.09
C ARG A 385 12.62 9.47 -0.61
N LYS A 386 13.15 9.02 0.53
CA LYS A 386 14.49 9.40 1.02
C LYS A 386 15.58 9.10 -0.01
N LEU A 387 15.56 7.89 -0.59
CA LEU A 387 16.50 7.49 -1.63
C LEU A 387 16.39 8.34 -2.90
N VAL A 388 15.16 8.57 -3.38
CA VAL A 388 14.90 9.40 -4.57
C VAL A 388 15.36 10.84 -4.36
N SER A 389 15.09 11.43 -3.20
CA SER A 389 15.57 12.78 -2.87
C SER A 389 17.09 12.88 -2.98
N LEU A 390 17.82 11.94 -2.38
CA LEU A 390 19.29 11.94 -2.42
C LEU A 390 19.86 11.74 -3.82
N LEU A 391 19.23 10.89 -4.64
CA LEU A 391 19.63 10.67 -6.03
C LEU A 391 19.46 11.95 -6.87
N LEU A 392 18.44 12.75 -6.58
CA LEU A 392 18.11 13.97 -7.32
C LEU A 392 18.76 15.24 -6.73
N GLU A 393 19.42 15.15 -5.59
CA GLU A 393 20.15 16.25 -4.95
C GLU A 393 21.63 16.30 -5.38
N GLY A 394 22.34 17.39 -5.06
CA GLY A 394 23.81 17.51 -5.07
C GLY A 394 24.49 17.78 -6.41
N ASP A 395 24.05 17.13 -7.48
CA ASP A 395 24.50 17.43 -8.85
C ASP A 395 23.48 18.35 -9.52
N SER A 396 23.93 19.42 -10.18
CA SER A 396 23.04 20.38 -10.85
C SER A 396 23.46 20.55 -12.32
N PRO A 397 22.82 19.83 -13.26
CA PRO A 397 21.75 18.83 -13.07
C PRO A 397 22.26 17.45 -12.59
N PRO A 398 21.37 16.58 -12.04
CA PRO A 398 21.71 15.21 -11.68
C PRO A 398 22.26 14.39 -12.85
N SER A 399 23.12 13.41 -12.54
CA SER A 399 23.68 12.51 -13.55
C SER A 399 22.60 11.64 -14.21
N GLN A 400 22.80 11.22 -15.47
CA GLN A 400 21.89 10.30 -16.15
C GLN A 400 21.67 8.99 -15.38
N ALA A 401 22.71 8.48 -14.70
CA ALA A 401 22.59 7.30 -13.85
C ALA A 401 21.65 7.56 -12.66
N SER A 402 21.79 8.71 -12.00
CA SER A 402 20.92 9.11 -10.90
C SER A 402 19.47 9.30 -11.33
N LEU A 403 19.23 9.89 -12.51
CA LEU A 403 17.87 10.07 -13.06
C LEU A 403 17.21 8.72 -13.35
N LYS A 404 17.94 7.78 -13.96
CA LYS A 404 17.45 6.41 -14.22
C LYS A 404 17.18 5.65 -12.92
N ASP A 405 18.09 5.74 -11.96
CA ASP A 405 17.93 5.11 -10.65
C ASP A 405 16.72 5.70 -9.90
N ALA A 406 16.52 7.03 -9.93
CA ALA A 406 15.37 7.68 -9.30
C ALA A 406 14.04 7.24 -9.91
N ARG A 407 13.95 7.15 -11.25
CA ARG A 407 12.78 6.57 -11.95
C ARG A 407 12.52 5.14 -11.48
N ALA A 408 13.54 4.28 -11.49
CA ALA A 408 13.42 2.88 -11.12
C ALA A 408 12.97 2.68 -9.67
N VAL A 409 13.46 3.49 -8.73
CA VAL A 409 13.06 3.44 -7.32
C VAL A 409 11.59 3.86 -7.16
N LEU A 410 11.14 4.93 -7.83
CA LEU A 410 9.73 5.34 -7.78
C LEU A 410 8.78 4.32 -8.40
N GLU A 411 9.17 3.70 -9.50
CA GLU A 411 8.36 2.65 -10.13
C GLU A 411 8.28 1.40 -9.25
N SER A 412 9.38 1.03 -8.56
CA SER A 412 9.37 -0.02 -7.54
C SER A 412 8.38 0.29 -6.43
N LEU A 413 8.38 1.53 -5.92
CA LEU A 413 7.41 1.98 -4.92
C LEU A 413 5.96 1.83 -5.42
N GLN A 414 5.66 2.27 -6.64
CA GLN A 414 4.31 2.19 -7.21
C GLN A 414 3.82 0.75 -7.34
N LEU A 415 4.70 -0.14 -7.81
CA LEU A 415 4.42 -1.57 -7.90
C LEU A 415 4.16 -2.17 -6.52
N GLU A 416 4.91 -1.71 -5.52
CA GLU A 416 4.81 -2.11 -4.13
C GLU A 416 3.50 -1.62 -3.48
N GLU A 417 3.09 -0.38 -3.68
CA GLU A 417 1.81 0.15 -3.21
C GLU A 417 0.64 -0.66 -3.79
N LEU A 418 0.66 -0.90 -5.10
CA LEU A 418 -0.39 -1.65 -5.78
C LEU A 418 -0.43 -3.13 -5.36
N ASN A 419 0.73 -3.75 -5.09
CA ASN A 419 0.79 -5.12 -4.56
C ASN A 419 0.21 -5.16 -3.15
N ASN A 420 0.38 -4.08 -2.37
CA ASN A 420 -0.06 -4.02 -0.98
C ASN A 420 -1.58 -3.95 -0.96
N TYR A 421 -2.14 -3.08 -1.81
CA TYR A 421 -3.57 -3.02 -2.03
C TYR A 421 -4.16 -4.36 -2.44
N LEU A 422 -3.62 -5.00 -3.49
CA LEU A 422 -4.18 -6.24 -4.02
C LEU A 422 -4.00 -7.45 -3.11
N ARG A 423 -3.12 -7.34 -2.09
CA ARG A 423 -2.73 -8.44 -1.20
C ARG A 423 -2.36 -9.72 -1.97
N ALA A 424 -1.73 -9.54 -3.13
CA ALA A 424 -1.40 -10.62 -4.07
C ALA A 424 -0.02 -10.38 -4.71
N ALA A 425 0.75 -11.44 -4.88
CA ALA A 425 1.95 -11.43 -5.72
C ALA A 425 1.49 -11.63 -7.17
N CYS A 426 1.42 -10.57 -7.98
CA CYS A 426 0.90 -10.69 -9.34
C CYS A 426 1.85 -10.23 -10.46
N LEU A 427 1.94 -11.17 -11.42
CA LEU A 427 2.46 -11.20 -12.79
C LEU A 427 3.98 -11.06 -13.00
N ASN A 428 4.62 -12.17 -13.38
CA ASN A 428 5.83 -12.17 -14.20
C ASN A 428 5.43 -11.86 -15.65
N SER A 429 5.10 -10.61 -15.95
CA SER A 429 4.88 -10.18 -17.35
C SER A 429 6.21 -9.80 -18.00
N GLN A 430 6.35 -10.03 -19.31
CA GLN A 430 7.44 -9.47 -20.07
C GLN A 430 7.27 -7.95 -20.16
N GLU A 431 8.06 -7.26 -19.36
CA GLU A 431 8.08 -5.80 -19.26
C GLU A 431 8.68 -5.20 -20.54
N VAL A 432 7.96 -4.25 -21.15
CA VAL A 432 8.51 -3.44 -22.24
C VAL A 432 8.62 -2.02 -21.75
N SER A 433 9.83 -1.45 -21.78
CA SER A 433 10.06 -0.04 -21.44
C SER A 433 9.25 0.86 -22.38
N VAL A 434 8.46 1.75 -21.80
CA VAL A 434 7.74 2.85 -22.46
C VAL A 434 8.63 3.69 -23.39
N ASP A 435 9.93 3.82 -23.09
CA ASP A 435 10.87 4.55 -23.95
C ASP A 435 11.02 3.87 -25.34
N ASN A 436 10.75 2.56 -25.43
CA ASN A 436 10.78 1.78 -26.67
C ASN A 436 9.42 1.73 -27.39
N ILE A 437 8.37 2.36 -26.85
CA ILE A 437 6.98 2.33 -27.37
C ILE A 437 6.75 3.50 -28.34
N SER A 438 7.82 3.88 -29.04
CA SER A 438 7.83 4.99 -29.98
C SER A 438 7.64 4.44 -31.38
N GLY A 439 6.39 4.34 -31.84
CA GLY A 439 6.10 4.14 -33.27
C GLY A 439 6.48 5.37 -34.09
N ASP A 440 5.66 5.72 -35.09
CA ASP A 440 5.85 6.93 -35.93
C ASP A 440 5.56 8.28 -35.20
N ARG A 441 5.31 8.28 -33.88
CA ARG A 441 4.77 9.42 -33.11
C ARG A 441 5.78 10.07 -32.16
N GLN A 442 5.56 11.35 -31.83
CA GLN A 442 6.40 12.14 -30.92
C GLN A 442 5.80 12.15 -29.51
N VAL A 443 6.22 11.21 -28.67
CA VAL A 443 5.73 11.06 -27.29
C VAL A 443 6.72 11.68 -26.31
N ALA A 444 6.21 12.45 -25.34
CA ALA A 444 6.98 12.89 -24.17
C ALA A 444 6.49 12.17 -22.91
N VAL A 445 7.43 11.64 -22.12
CA VAL A 445 7.13 10.93 -20.86
C VAL A 445 7.57 11.80 -19.69
N ILE A 446 6.66 12.10 -18.77
CA ILE A 446 6.84 13.08 -17.69
C ILE A 446 6.64 12.41 -16.32
N TYR A 447 7.63 12.54 -15.46
CA TYR A 447 7.64 12.06 -14.08
C TYR A 447 7.66 13.24 -13.12
N PRO A 448 6.50 13.74 -12.68
CA PRO A 448 6.47 14.64 -11.55
C PRO A 448 6.75 13.84 -10.26
N ILE A 449 7.73 14.27 -9.50
CA ILE A 449 8.23 13.64 -8.27
C ILE A 449 8.03 14.60 -7.12
N VAL A 450 7.23 14.20 -6.13
CA VAL A 450 6.91 15.03 -4.96
C VAL A 450 8.03 14.86 -3.93
N LEU A 451 8.83 15.92 -3.76
CA LEU A 451 9.87 16.03 -2.74
C LEU A 451 9.42 17.02 -1.65
N PRO A 452 10.04 17.03 -0.46
CA PRO A 452 9.56 17.82 0.68
C PRO A 452 9.43 19.33 0.45
N ASP A 453 10.31 19.91 -0.39
CA ASP A 453 10.44 21.36 -0.63
C ASP A 453 10.33 21.76 -2.12
N LYS A 454 10.12 20.79 -3.02
CA LYS A 454 10.05 21.01 -4.47
C LYS A 454 9.32 19.87 -5.18
N ILE A 455 8.92 20.12 -6.42
CA ILE A 455 8.58 19.08 -7.38
C ILE A 455 9.80 18.90 -8.30
N GLY A 456 10.36 17.70 -8.33
CA GLY A 456 11.35 17.30 -9.34
C GLY A 456 10.63 16.72 -10.55
N ILE A 457 11.02 17.08 -11.77
CA ILE A 457 10.39 16.57 -12.98
C ILE A 457 11.46 15.91 -13.84
N ILE A 458 11.37 14.59 -14.01
CA ILE A 458 12.18 13.87 -14.99
C ILE A 458 11.38 13.76 -16.27
N ALA A 459 11.92 14.24 -17.40
CA ALA A 459 11.28 14.15 -18.70
C ALA A 459 12.14 13.37 -19.69
N ASN A 460 11.48 12.52 -20.48
CA ASN A 460 12.03 11.96 -21.70
C ASN A 460 11.29 12.61 -22.88
N LEU A 461 11.98 13.41 -23.68
CA LEU A 461 11.40 14.14 -24.80
C LEU A 461 11.80 13.51 -26.15
N PRO A 462 10.93 13.58 -27.17
CA PRO A 462 11.25 13.04 -28.48
C PRO A 462 12.41 13.82 -29.12
N SER A 463 13.32 13.11 -29.78
CA SER A 463 14.46 13.74 -30.45
C SER A 463 14.01 14.57 -31.66
N SER A 464 14.52 15.79 -31.80
CA SER A 464 14.27 16.66 -32.98
C SER A 464 14.97 16.19 -34.28
N GLN A 465 15.64 15.03 -34.27
CA GLN A 465 16.39 14.53 -35.42
C GLN A 465 15.48 13.88 -36.47
N THR A 466 15.80 14.10 -37.76
CA THR A 466 15.00 13.60 -38.89
C THR A 466 14.94 12.06 -38.93
N LYS A 467 13.88 11.49 -39.51
CA LYS A 467 13.67 10.03 -39.71
C LYS A 467 14.90 9.28 -40.30
N ALA A 468 15.79 9.96 -41.03
CA ALA A 468 16.99 9.37 -41.61
C ALA A 468 18.13 9.14 -40.58
N ASP A 469 18.15 9.89 -39.48
CA ASP A 469 19.12 9.77 -38.40
C ASP A 469 18.64 8.81 -37.28
N GLN A 470 17.31 8.66 -37.11
CA GLN A 470 16.68 7.67 -36.20
C GLN A 470 17.11 6.22 -36.52
N ILE A 471 17.23 5.85 -37.80
CA ILE A 471 17.64 4.50 -38.23
C ILE A 471 19.10 4.19 -37.82
N LYS A 472 19.93 5.21 -37.54
CA LYS A 472 21.28 5.01 -36.97
C LYS A 472 21.29 5.07 -35.44
N ALA A 473 20.32 5.76 -34.83
CA ALA A 473 20.16 5.92 -33.40
C ALA A 473 19.54 4.70 -32.70
N ASP A 474 18.81 3.83 -33.40
CA ASP A 474 18.27 2.55 -32.90
C ASP A 474 19.33 1.58 -32.32
N SER A 475 20.62 1.88 -32.53
CA SER A 475 21.75 1.15 -31.93
C SER A 475 22.35 1.80 -30.67
N ARG A 476 21.86 2.99 -30.27
CA ARG A 476 22.21 3.68 -29.03
C ARG A 476 20.99 3.72 -28.12
N GLN A 477 20.80 2.61 -27.41
CA GLN A 477 19.86 2.52 -26.29
C GLN A 477 20.10 3.66 -25.30
N ASP A 478 19.00 4.27 -24.86
CA ASP A 478 18.82 5.32 -23.85
C ASP A 478 18.74 6.75 -24.39
N SER A 479 17.51 7.24 -24.54
CA SER A 479 17.21 8.67 -24.64
C SER A 479 17.77 9.43 -23.42
N GLU A 480 18.32 10.62 -23.65
CA GLU A 480 18.86 11.46 -22.59
C GLU A 480 17.71 12.05 -21.75
N LEU A 481 17.72 11.79 -20.45
CA LEU A 481 16.70 12.30 -19.52
C LEU A 481 17.00 13.73 -19.13
N GLN A 482 15.97 14.57 -19.12
CA GLN A 482 16.05 15.93 -18.66
C GLN A 482 15.46 16.06 -17.26
N TYR A 483 15.98 16.99 -16.46
CA TYR A 483 15.53 17.22 -15.09
C TYR A 483 15.21 18.69 -14.86
N TYR A 484 14.02 18.94 -14.32
CA TYR A 484 13.51 20.26 -13.99
C TYR A 484 13.03 20.29 -12.55
N THR A 485 12.90 21.48 -11.98
CA THR A 485 12.38 21.66 -10.63
C THR A 485 11.43 22.85 -10.54
N ALA A 486 10.44 22.72 -9.66
CA ALA A 486 9.60 23.82 -9.21
C ALA A 486 9.59 23.86 -7.68
N ALA A 487 9.76 25.03 -7.08
CA ALA A 487 9.71 25.18 -5.62
C ALA A 487 8.31 24.84 -5.11
N LEU A 488 8.24 24.17 -3.95
CA LEU A 488 6.98 23.74 -3.35
C LEU A 488 6.95 24.10 -1.86
N ALA A 489 5.93 24.84 -1.43
CA ALA A 489 5.73 25.09 -0.01
C ALA A 489 5.14 23.84 0.69
N SER A 490 5.48 23.68 1.97
CA SER A 490 5.00 22.53 2.77
C SER A 490 3.47 22.41 2.76
N GLY A 491 2.96 21.23 2.41
CA GLY A 491 1.52 20.92 2.32
C GLY A 491 0.77 21.66 1.19
N GLU A 492 1.48 22.40 0.34
CA GLU A 492 0.87 23.15 -0.75
C GLU A 492 0.21 22.24 -1.78
N LEU A 493 0.93 21.22 -2.24
CA LEU A 493 0.45 20.30 -3.26
C LEU A 493 -0.82 19.56 -2.81
N ASP A 494 -0.80 19.00 -1.60
CA ASP A 494 -1.96 18.30 -1.01
C ASP A 494 -3.18 19.22 -0.93
N ARG A 495 -2.98 20.46 -0.48
CA ARG A 495 -4.05 21.45 -0.35
C ARG A 495 -4.65 21.81 -1.71
N TYR A 496 -3.83 22.08 -2.72
CA TYR A 496 -4.31 22.45 -4.06
C TYR A 496 -4.92 21.26 -4.80
N ALA A 497 -4.33 20.06 -4.70
CA ALA A 497 -4.91 18.84 -5.26
C ALA A 497 -6.27 18.53 -4.64
N ALA A 498 -6.39 18.60 -3.31
CA ALA A 498 -7.67 18.39 -2.62
C ALA A 498 -8.69 19.48 -2.96
N ARG A 499 -8.26 20.73 -3.12
CA ARG A 499 -9.12 21.83 -3.57
C ARG A 499 -9.65 21.58 -4.98
N MET A 500 -8.78 21.22 -5.92
CA MET A 500 -9.15 20.94 -7.32
C MET A 500 -10.22 19.86 -7.38
N ARG A 501 -10.00 18.73 -6.70
CA ARG A 501 -10.99 17.63 -6.65
C ARG A 501 -12.35 18.08 -6.15
N ARG A 502 -12.40 18.85 -5.05
CA ARG A 502 -13.67 19.37 -4.52
C ARG A 502 -14.38 20.30 -5.51
N GLN A 503 -13.64 21.22 -6.13
CA GLN A 503 -14.19 22.19 -7.07
C GLN A 503 -14.69 21.55 -8.37
N MET A 504 -14.01 20.49 -8.84
CA MET A 504 -14.42 19.70 -10.00
C MET A 504 -15.79 19.05 -9.79
N VAL A 505 -16.06 18.51 -8.59
CA VAL A 505 -17.33 17.83 -8.27
C VAL A 505 -18.46 18.81 -7.98
N SER A 506 -18.16 20.02 -7.50
CA SER A 506 -19.19 21.03 -7.19
C SER A 506 -19.57 21.96 -8.34
N VAL A 507 -18.99 21.76 -9.54
CA VAL A 507 -19.15 22.66 -10.70
C VAL A 507 -18.76 24.11 -10.36
N ASP A 508 -17.66 24.29 -9.62
CA ASP A 508 -17.14 25.60 -9.18
C ASP A 508 -16.16 26.19 -10.21
N TYR A 509 -16.50 27.33 -10.81
CA TYR A 509 -15.63 28.04 -11.77
C TYR A 509 -14.32 28.58 -11.18
N GLY A 510 -14.19 28.65 -9.85
CA GLY A 510 -12.91 28.89 -9.17
C GLY A 510 -11.89 27.75 -9.35
N VAL A 511 -12.23 26.70 -10.10
CA VAL A 511 -11.33 25.62 -10.48
C VAL A 511 -10.20 26.07 -11.40
N LEU A 512 -10.41 27.12 -12.23
CA LEU A 512 -9.38 27.61 -13.17
C LEU A 512 -8.14 28.13 -12.44
N ASP A 513 -8.31 28.96 -11.40
CA ASP A 513 -7.18 29.46 -10.59
C ASP A 513 -6.38 28.32 -9.94
N THR A 514 -7.10 27.29 -9.46
CA THR A 514 -6.48 26.10 -8.86
C THR A 514 -5.74 25.27 -9.92
N ALA A 515 -6.33 25.11 -11.10
CA ALA A 515 -5.76 24.39 -12.23
C ALA A 515 -4.51 25.08 -12.79
N GLU A 516 -4.53 26.41 -12.88
CA GLU A 516 -3.40 27.24 -13.31
C GLU A 516 -2.24 27.17 -12.32
N HIS A 517 -2.54 27.22 -11.01
CA HIS A 517 -1.51 27.06 -9.98
C HIS A 517 -0.82 25.69 -10.08
N LEU A 518 -1.60 24.61 -10.25
CA LEU A 518 -1.05 23.26 -10.41
C LEU A 518 -0.30 23.10 -11.74
N TYR A 519 -0.77 23.73 -12.83
CA TYR A 519 -0.08 23.75 -14.11
C TYR A 519 1.31 24.36 -13.96
N ASN A 520 1.42 25.54 -13.35
CA ASN A 520 2.70 26.23 -13.15
C ASN A 520 3.69 25.43 -12.28
N LEU A 521 3.21 24.60 -11.36
CA LEU A 521 4.04 23.69 -10.56
C LEU A 521 4.57 22.50 -11.38
N LEU A 522 3.78 21.99 -12.32
CA LEU A 522 4.11 20.80 -13.12
C LEU A 522 4.80 21.13 -14.45
N PHE A 523 4.70 22.38 -14.91
CA PHE A 523 5.27 22.87 -16.16
C PHE A 523 6.13 24.11 -15.92
N PRO A 524 7.28 23.98 -15.23
CA PRO A 524 8.19 25.11 -15.07
C PRO A 524 8.71 25.59 -16.43
N GLU A 525 8.99 26.88 -16.56
CA GLU A 525 9.38 27.54 -17.81
C GLU A 525 10.44 26.79 -18.67
N PRO A 526 11.52 26.20 -18.11
CA PRO A 526 12.49 25.47 -18.93
C PRO A 526 11.89 24.20 -19.58
N LEU A 527 10.95 23.52 -18.91
CA LEU A 527 10.25 22.38 -19.49
C LEU A 527 9.33 22.83 -20.65
N LEU A 528 8.63 23.95 -20.50
CA LEU A 528 7.79 24.49 -21.57
C LEU A 528 8.60 24.83 -22.83
N GLN A 529 9.80 25.37 -22.67
CA GLN A 529 10.70 25.66 -23.79
C GLN A 529 11.13 24.38 -24.52
N ASP A 530 11.49 23.34 -23.77
CA ASP A 530 11.91 22.06 -24.35
C ASP A 530 10.74 21.28 -24.98
N LEU A 531 9.53 21.36 -24.42
CA LEU A 531 8.31 20.84 -25.04
C LEU A 531 7.99 21.58 -26.35
N ALA A 532 8.10 22.90 -26.38
CA ALA A 532 7.88 23.68 -27.61
C ALA A 532 8.89 23.33 -28.72
N ASN A 533 10.12 22.97 -28.35
CA ASN A 533 11.16 22.57 -29.28
C ASN A 533 11.00 21.13 -29.80
N SER A 534 10.51 20.22 -28.94
CA SER A 534 10.34 18.80 -29.26
C SER A 534 8.99 18.44 -29.87
N GLN A 535 7.99 19.32 -29.72
CA GLN A 535 6.65 19.25 -30.33
C GLN A 535 5.92 17.91 -30.15
N PRO A 536 5.87 17.33 -28.93
CA PRO A 536 5.17 16.07 -28.73
C PRO A 536 3.67 16.21 -29.02
N ASP A 537 3.07 15.17 -29.60
CA ASP A 537 1.61 15.07 -29.76
C ASP A 537 0.93 14.48 -28.52
N THR A 538 1.67 13.66 -27.77
CA THR A 538 1.18 12.88 -26.63
C THR A 538 2.08 13.09 -25.42
N LEU A 539 1.46 13.40 -24.28
CA LEU A 539 2.11 13.44 -22.97
C LEU A 539 1.69 12.22 -22.14
N VAL A 540 2.67 11.40 -21.76
CA VAL A 540 2.48 10.24 -20.89
C VAL A 540 2.99 10.59 -19.49
N PHE A 541 2.10 10.58 -18.50
CA PHE A 541 2.44 10.90 -17.13
C PHE A 541 2.63 9.65 -16.27
N VAL A 542 3.64 9.68 -15.41
CA VAL A 542 3.80 8.74 -14.28
C VAL A 542 3.60 9.52 -12.98
N PRO A 543 2.33 9.77 -12.57
CA PRO A 543 2.04 10.66 -11.46
C PRO A 543 2.45 10.09 -10.10
N ASP A 544 3.09 10.93 -9.28
CA ASP A 544 3.49 10.60 -7.91
C ASP A 544 2.51 11.16 -6.86
N GLY A 545 2.29 10.38 -5.79
CA GLY A 545 1.49 10.76 -4.63
C GLY A 545 0.11 11.31 -4.99
N VAL A 546 -0.23 12.49 -4.46
CA VAL A 546 -1.54 13.13 -4.67
C VAL A 546 -1.83 13.54 -6.12
N LEU A 547 -0.82 13.58 -6.99
CA LEU A 547 -1.00 13.87 -8.42
C LEU A 547 -1.77 12.76 -9.15
N ARG A 548 -1.86 11.56 -8.58
CA ARG A 548 -2.57 10.43 -9.18
C ARG A 548 -4.07 10.63 -9.30
N ASN A 549 -4.66 11.46 -8.43
CA ASN A 549 -6.10 11.77 -8.50
C ASN A 549 -6.38 13.24 -8.83
N ILE A 550 -5.48 13.94 -9.52
CA ILE A 550 -5.83 15.19 -10.20
C ILE A 550 -6.11 14.92 -11.69
N PRO A 551 -7.11 15.55 -12.30
CA PRO A 551 -7.34 15.44 -13.73
C PRO A 551 -6.28 16.26 -14.48
N ILE A 552 -5.15 15.64 -14.84
CA ILE A 552 -4.04 16.30 -15.56
C ILE A 552 -4.53 16.96 -16.87
N ALA A 553 -5.51 16.35 -17.53
CA ALA A 553 -6.19 16.90 -18.71
C ALA A 553 -6.82 18.28 -18.49
N ALA A 554 -7.23 18.59 -17.27
CA ALA A 554 -7.87 19.85 -16.90
C ALA A 554 -6.93 20.85 -16.21
N LEU A 555 -5.61 20.60 -16.22
CA LEU A 555 -4.65 21.66 -15.94
C LEU A 555 -4.82 22.77 -16.97
N PHE A 556 -4.67 24.02 -16.54
CA PHE A 556 -5.01 25.19 -17.34
C PHE A 556 -3.79 26.10 -17.44
N ASP A 557 -3.41 26.54 -18.64
CA ASP A 557 -2.20 27.34 -18.85
C ASP A 557 -2.46 28.86 -18.79
N GLY A 558 -3.70 29.27 -18.48
CA GLY A 558 -4.17 30.65 -18.54
C GLY A 558 -5.00 30.97 -19.78
N GLU A 559 -4.91 30.14 -20.83
CA GLU A 559 -5.64 30.30 -22.10
C GLU A 559 -6.51 29.09 -22.43
N SER A 560 -5.99 27.87 -22.25
CA SER A 560 -6.64 26.60 -22.63
C SER A 560 -6.32 25.48 -21.65
N TYR A 561 -7.15 24.44 -21.66
CA TYR A 561 -6.84 23.21 -20.92
C TYR A 561 -5.74 22.41 -21.62
N LEU A 562 -4.92 21.69 -20.85
CA LEU A 562 -3.81 20.90 -21.38
C LEU A 562 -4.27 19.88 -22.44
N VAL A 563 -5.46 19.29 -22.27
CA VAL A 563 -6.06 18.35 -23.23
C VAL A 563 -6.37 18.98 -24.59
N GLU A 564 -6.49 20.30 -24.68
CA GLU A 564 -6.73 20.95 -25.96
C GLU A 564 -5.48 20.96 -26.84
N GLN A 565 -4.29 20.86 -26.21
CA GLN A 565 -2.99 20.89 -26.85
C GLN A 565 -2.41 19.49 -27.07
N TYR A 566 -2.53 18.59 -26.09
CA TYR A 566 -1.90 17.28 -26.11
C TYR A 566 -2.90 16.15 -25.87
N SER A 567 -2.65 15.01 -26.51
CA SER A 567 -3.22 13.73 -26.08
C SER A 567 -2.56 13.33 -24.76
N ILE A 568 -3.34 12.85 -23.78
CA ILE A 568 -2.83 12.58 -22.42
C ILE A 568 -3.10 11.12 -22.06
N ALA A 569 -2.08 10.47 -21.51
CA ALA A 569 -2.17 9.15 -20.92
C ALA A 569 -1.44 9.09 -19.58
N ILE A 570 -1.84 8.16 -18.74
CA ILE A 570 -1.24 7.90 -17.43
C ILE A 570 -0.71 6.46 -17.43
N THR A 571 0.43 6.22 -16.80
CA THR A 571 0.91 4.86 -16.57
C THR A 571 1.42 4.70 -15.13
N PRO A 572 1.18 3.55 -14.46
CA PRO A 572 1.75 3.26 -13.14
C PRO A 572 3.26 2.92 -13.17
N GLY A 573 3.94 3.12 -14.29
CA GLY A 573 5.37 2.84 -14.51
C GLY A 573 5.71 2.57 -15.98
N LEU A 574 6.98 2.37 -16.33
CA LEU A 574 7.39 2.12 -17.72
C LEU A 574 7.21 0.69 -18.16
N GLN A 575 6.96 -0.22 -17.22
CA GLN A 575 6.86 -1.64 -17.47
C GLN A 575 5.42 -1.96 -17.89
N LEU A 576 5.10 -1.67 -19.15
CA LEU A 576 3.81 -2.03 -19.71
C LEU A 576 3.80 -3.50 -20.16
N LEU A 577 2.62 -4.11 -20.07
CA LEU A 577 2.31 -5.34 -20.78
C LEU A 577 2.49 -5.08 -22.28
N ASN A 578 3.17 -6.00 -22.98
CA ASN A 578 3.57 -5.89 -24.39
C ASN A 578 2.63 -4.99 -25.23
N PRO A 579 3.08 -3.79 -25.65
CA PRO A 579 2.24 -2.83 -26.33
C PRO A 579 1.95 -3.32 -27.74
N GLN A 580 0.68 -3.59 -28.04
CA GLN A 580 0.22 -3.70 -29.42
C GLN A 580 -0.80 -2.59 -29.69
N PRO A 581 -0.69 -1.88 -30.82
CA PRO A 581 -1.74 -0.96 -31.24
C PRO A 581 -3.04 -1.72 -31.44
N LEU A 582 -4.17 -1.11 -31.04
CA LEU A 582 -5.50 -1.68 -31.29
C LEU A 582 -5.75 -1.95 -32.78
N GLN A 583 -5.06 -1.24 -33.68
CA GLN A 583 -5.16 -1.40 -35.13
C GLN A 583 -4.76 -2.80 -35.63
N GLU A 584 -3.85 -3.48 -34.94
CA GLU A 584 -3.45 -4.85 -35.29
C GLU A 584 -4.53 -5.89 -34.89
N THR A 585 -5.58 -5.45 -34.19
CA THR A 585 -6.74 -6.25 -33.78
C THR A 585 -8.04 -5.79 -34.45
N SER A 586 -8.96 -6.72 -34.71
CA SER A 586 -10.35 -6.38 -35.08
C SER A 586 -11.00 -5.66 -33.90
N LEU A 587 -11.42 -4.40 -34.08
CA LEU A 587 -12.12 -3.64 -33.05
C LEU A 587 -13.50 -4.25 -32.83
N GLU A 588 -13.65 -5.05 -31.77
CA GLU A 588 -14.89 -5.69 -31.33
C GLU A 588 -15.00 -5.51 -29.82
N ALA A 589 -16.21 -5.28 -29.30
CA ALA A 589 -16.42 -5.05 -27.87
C ALA A 589 -17.48 -5.98 -27.26
N LEU A 590 -17.22 -6.40 -26.01
CA LEU A 590 -18.28 -6.89 -25.12
C LEU A 590 -18.79 -5.71 -24.31
N THR A 591 -20.10 -5.46 -24.34
CA THR A 591 -20.72 -4.38 -23.56
C THR A 591 -21.65 -4.94 -22.49
N PHE A 592 -21.54 -4.42 -21.28
CA PHE A 592 -22.41 -4.76 -20.16
C PHE A 592 -22.95 -3.47 -19.56
N GLY A 593 -24.25 -3.41 -19.27
CA GLY A 593 -24.82 -2.19 -18.70
C GLY A 593 -26.06 -2.38 -17.84
N LEU A 594 -26.25 -1.44 -16.92
CA LEU A 594 -27.44 -1.32 -16.09
C LEU A 594 -28.19 -0.04 -16.46
N THR A 595 -29.45 -0.17 -16.85
CA THR A 595 -30.33 0.96 -17.19
C THR A 595 -31.38 1.21 -16.11
N GLU A 596 -31.77 0.15 -15.40
CA GLU A 596 -32.77 0.20 -14.34
C GLU A 596 -32.11 0.35 -12.96
N ALA A 597 -32.91 0.75 -11.97
CA ALA A 597 -32.46 0.82 -10.59
C ALA A 597 -32.23 -0.59 -10.03
N VAL A 598 -31.09 -0.81 -9.38
CA VAL A 598 -30.68 -2.11 -8.82
C VAL A 598 -30.17 -1.91 -7.40
N ALA A 599 -30.65 -2.72 -6.46
CA ALA A 599 -30.34 -2.59 -5.03
C ALA A 599 -30.62 -1.17 -4.51
N GLU A 600 -29.59 -0.47 -4.00
CA GLU A 600 -29.67 0.91 -3.49
C GLU A 600 -29.36 1.95 -4.57
N TRP A 601 -29.01 1.52 -5.80
CA TRP A 601 -28.53 2.40 -6.87
C TRP A 601 -29.66 2.89 -7.79
N SER A 602 -29.58 4.16 -8.18
CA SER A 602 -30.53 4.79 -9.10
C SER A 602 -30.41 4.26 -10.53
N SER A 603 -31.48 4.39 -11.33
CA SER A 603 -31.46 4.08 -12.76
C SER A 603 -30.48 4.97 -13.53
N LEU A 604 -29.84 4.42 -14.55
CA LEU A 604 -28.96 5.10 -15.51
C LEU A 604 -29.60 5.04 -16.92
N PRO A 605 -30.63 5.87 -17.20
CA PRO A 605 -31.41 5.75 -18.43
C PRO A 605 -30.60 5.92 -19.73
N TYR A 606 -29.47 6.64 -19.70
CA TYR A 606 -28.67 6.91 -20.91
C TYR A 606 -27.68 5.79 -21.26
N VAL A 607 -27.50 4.78 -20.41
CA VAL A 607 -26.66 3.61 -20.69
C VAL A 607 -27.14 2.84 -21.93
N ALA A 608 -28.45 2.82 -22.19
CA ALA A 608 -28.99 2.21 -23.41
C ALA A 608 -28.54 2.97 -24.66
N ASP A 609 -28.61 4.30 -24.62
CA ASP A 609 -28.18 5.18 -25.72
C ASP A 609 -26.66 5.05 -25.95
N GLU A 610 -25.87 4.99 -24.87
CA GLU A 610 -24.43 4.75 -24.90
C GLU A 610 -24.09 3.45 -25.64
N ILE A 611 -24.68 2.32 -25.23
CA ILE A 611 -24.39 1.01 -25.84
C ILE A 611 -24.87 0.95 -27.30
N GLU A 612 -26.03 1.54 -27.62
CA GLU A 612 -26.50 1.63 -29.00
C GLU A 612 -25.53 2.42 -29.87
N ALA A 613 -25.05 3.57 -29.39
CA ALA A 613 -24.11 4.41 -30.11
C ALA A 613 -22.76 3.70 -30.34
N ILE A 614 -22.26 2.94 -29.36
CA ILE A 614 -21.05 2.12 -29.51
C ILE A 614 -21.24 1.08 -30.62
N GLY A 615 -22.40 0.40 -30.65
CA GLY A 615 -22.75 -0.60 -31.67
C GLY A 615 -22.82 -0.05 -33.09
N GLN A 616 -22.96 1.26 -33.27
CA GLN A 616 -22.88 1.93 -34.57
C GLN A 616 -21.43 2.14 -35.03
N GLN A 617 -20.45 2.14 -34.12
CA GLN A 617 -19.03 2.37 -34.42
C GLN A 617 -18.24 1.07 -34.55
N VAL A 618 -18.53 0.07 -33.72
CA VAL A 618 -17.83 -1.22 -33.68
C VAL A 618 -18.82 -2.38 -33.47
N PRO A 619 -18.53 -3.60 -33.96
CA PRO A 619 -19.33 -4.78 -33.60
C PRO A 619 -19.33 -5.01 -32.09
N ILE A 620 -20.52 -5.27 -31.55
CA ILE A 620 -20.71 -5.55 -30.12
C ILE A 620 -21.50 -6.82 -29.85
N GLU A 621 -21.19 -7.48 -28.74
CA GLU A 621 -22.09 -8.40 -28.04
C GLU A 621 -22.49 -7.73 -26.72
N SER A 622 -23.79 -7.48 -26.54
CA SER A 622 -24.30 -6.64 -25.45
C SER A 622 -25.15 -7.42 -24.44
N PHE A 623 -25.00 -7.05 -23.17
CA PHE A 623 -25.72 -7.63 -22.04
C PHE A 623 -26.28 -6.49 -21.17
N LEU A 624 -27.61 -6.39 -21.10
CA LEU A 624 -28.29 -5.35 -20.31
C LEU A 624 -29.08 -5.94 -19.15
N ASN A 625 -29.10 -5.24 -18.01
CA ASN A 625 -29.93 -5.56 -16.85
C ASN A 625 -29.81 -7.04 -16.44
N GLU A 626 -30.88 -7.83 -16.46
CA GLU A 626 -30.90 -9.25 -16.09
C GLU A 626 -29.91 -10.13 -16.88
N GLN A 627 -29.45 -9.67 -18.04
CA GLN A 627 -28.44 -10.36 -18.84
C GLN A 627 -27.00 -10.08 -18.36
N PHE A 628 -26.79 -9.04 -17.56
CA PHE A 628 -25.52 -8.70 -16.94
C PHE A 628 -25.48 -9.16 -15.48
N THR A 629 -25.24 -10.45 -15.28
CA THR A 629 -24.90 -11.03 -13.96
C THR A 629 -23.40 -11.24 -13.80
N ASP A 630 -22.90 -11.35 -12.57
CA ASP A 630 -21.52 -11.71 -12.28
C ASP A 630 -21.10 -13.05 -12.94
N GLU A 631 -21.95 -14.07 -12.93
CA GLU A 631 -21.64 -15.37 -13.56
C GLU A 631 -21.64 -15.27 -15.09
N THR A 632 -22.54 -14.46 -15.65
CA THR A 632 -22.58 -14.21 -17.10
C THR A 632 -21.35 -13.45 -17.54
N PHE A 633 -20.96 -12.42 -16.78
CA PHE A 633 -19.74 -11.67 -17.01
C PHE A 633 -18.50 -12.57 -16.99
N GLU A 634 -18.30 -13.36 -15.93
CA GLU A 634 -17.16 -14.28 -15.83
C GLU A 634 -17.12 -15.25 -17.03
N LYS A 635 -18.25 -15.87 -17.35
CA LYS A 635 -18.33 -16.87 -18.41
C LYS A 635 -18.06 -16.25 -19.78
N THR A 636 -18.61 -15.08 -20.08
CA THR A 636 -18.39 -14.39 -21.36
C THR A 636 -16.94 -13.92 -21.47
N LEU A 637 -16.38 -13.37 -20.39
CA LEU A 637 -14.99 -12.90 -20.35
C LEU A 637 -13.99 -14.01 -20.63
N ARG A 638 -14.22 -15.23 -20.12
CA ARG A 638 -13.36 -16.41 -20.35
C ARG A 638 -13.45 -16.96 -21.76
N ASN A 639 -14.63 -16.90 -22.39
CA ASN A 639 -14.89 -17.55 -23.68
C ASN A 639 -14.71 -16.62 -24.89
N SER A 640 -14.71 -15.30 -24.67
CA SER A 640 -14.59 -14.32 -25.74
C SER A 640 -13.13 -13.98 -26.06
N SER A 641 -12.87 -13.67 -27.34
CA SER A 641 -11.62 -13.10 -27.81
C SER A 641 -11.69 -11.59 -28.08
N ALA A 642 -12.79 -10.94 -27.69
CA ALA A 642 -12.99 -9.51 -27.89
C ALA A 642 -11.88 -8.72 -27.18
N PRO A 643 -11.19 -7.79 -27.89
CA PRO A 643 -10.13 -6.98 -27.32
C PRO A 643 -10.66 -5.89 -26.37
N ILE A 644 -11.92 -5.47 -26.54
CA ILE A 644 -12.53 -4.39 -25.76
C ILE A 644 -13.61 -4.94 -24.84
N ILE A 645 -13.56 -4.57 -23.56
CA ILE A 645 -14.62 -4.82 -22.58
C ILE A 645 -15.13 -3.47 -22.09
N HIS A 646 -16.44 -3.25 -22.14
CA HIS A 646 -17.07 -2.00 -21.75
C HIS A 646 -18.13 -2.26 -20.68
N LEU A 647 -18.01 -1.58 -19.53
CA LEU A 647 -18.91 -1.69 -18.38
C LEU A 647 -19.55 -0.34 -18.11
N ALA A 648 -20.85 -0.20 -18.40
CA ALA A 648 -21.66 1.01 -18.19
C ALA A 648 -22.64 0.79 -17.02
N THR A 649 -22.17 1.05 -15.80
CA THR A 649 -22.87 0.65 -14.57
C THR A 649 -22.42 1.49 -13.36
N HIS A 650 -22.93 1.18 -12.18
CA HIS A 650 -22.41 1.75 -10.93
C HIS A 650 -21.09 1.08 -10.54
N GLY A 651 -20.19 1.87 -9.96
CA GLY A 651 -18.92 1.43 -9.42
C GLY A 651 -18.61 2.20 -8.16
N GLN A 652 -17.85 1.58 -7.27
CA GLN A 652 -17.39 2.20 -6.03
C GLN A 652 -15.94 1.81 -5.80
N PHE A 653 -15.13 2.81 -5.45
CA PHE A 653 -13.78 2.63 -4.94
C PHE A 653 -13.73 3.00 -3.46
N SER A 654 -13.03 2.18 -2.68
CA SER A 654 -12.69 2.44 -1.28
C SER A 654 -11.25 2.07 -0.99
N SER A 655 -10.68 2.69 0.05
CA SER A 655 -9.42 2.27 0.69
C SER A 655 -9.47 0.80 1.15
N ARG A 656 -10.68 0.27 1.32
CA ARG A 656 -10.99 -1.10 1.72
C ARG A 656 -11.35 -1.95 0.51
N LEU A 657 -10.64 -3.06 0.31
CA LEU A 657 -10.83 -3.96 -0.84
C LEU A 657 -12.24 -4.56 -0.92
N ASP A 658 -12.87 -4.86 0.22
CA ASP A 658 -14.21 -5.43 0.35
C ASP A 658 -15.33 -4.45 -0.03
N GLU A 659 -15.03 -3.15 -0.02
CA GLU A 659 -15.95 -2.08 -0.42
C GLU A 659 -15.72 -1.59 -1.86
N THR A 660 -14.72 -2.12 -2.56
CA THR A 660 -14.39 -1.77 -3.95
C THR A 660 -15.02 -2.78 -4.92
N PHE A 661 -15.97 -2.31 -5.73
CA PHE A 661 -16.74 -3.19 -6.61
C PHE A 661 -17.31 -2.49 -7.86
N ILE A 662 -17.78 -3.31 -8.80
CA ILE A 662 -18.62 -2.92 -9.94
C ILE A 662 -19.99 -3.59 -9.77
N GLN A 663 -21.08 -2.85 -9.93
CA GLN A 663 -22.43 -3.39 -9.76
C GLN A 663 -22.85 -4.19 -11.00
N ALA A 664 -23.17 -5.48 -10.82
CA ALA A 664 -23.94 -6.26 -11.79
C ALA A 664 -25.41 -6.37 -11.34
N TRP A 665 -26.28 -6.98 -12.13
CA TRP A 665 -27.71 -7.04 -11.83
C TRP A 665 -28.04 -7.79 -10.53
N ASN A 666 -27.38 -8.92 -10.29
CA ASN A 666 -27.64 -9.80 -9.16
C ASN A 666 -26.76 -9.45 -7.94
N ASN A 667 -25.45 -9.43 -8.13
CA ASN A 667 -24.47 -9.20 -7.07
C ASN A 667 -23.40 -8.19 -7.51
N PRO A 668 -22.80 -7.44 -6.58
CA PRO A 668 -21.57 -6.70 -6.84
C PRO A 668 -20.44 -7.64 -7.29
N ILE A 669 -19.73 -7.27 -8.34
CA ILE A 669 -18.47 -7.88 -8.75
C ILE A 669 -17.36 -7.25 -7.91
N SER A 670 -16.81 -8.00 -6.96
CA SER A 670 -15.68 -7.52 -6.17
C SER A 670 -14.46 -7.29 -7.07
N VAL A 671 -13.61 -6.35 -6.68
CA VAL A 671 -12.39 -6.06 -7.45
C VAL A 671 -11.41 -7.23 -7.52
N ASN A 672 -11.51 -8.13 -6.54
CA ASN A 672 -10.73 -9.37 -6.48
C ASN A 672 -11.19 -10.38 -7.52
N ASP A 673 -12.50 -10.52 -7.68
CA ASP A 673 -13.07 -11.41 -8.68
C ASP A 673 -12.79 -10.86 -10.09
N LEU A 674 -12.99 -9.55 -10.30
CA LEU A 674 -12.61 -8.88 -11.54
C LEU A 674 -11.14 -9.15 -11.89
N SER A 675 -10.22 -8.95 -10.93
CA SER A 675 -8.80 -9.20 -11.11
C SER A 675 -8.52 -10.66 -11.47
N ARG A 676 -9.11 -11.63 -10.75
CA ARG A 676 -8.95 -13.06 -11.02
C ARG A 676 -9.48 -13.45 -12.41
N TRP A 677 -10.58 -12.86 -12.84
CA TRP A 677 -11.18 -13.16 -14.14
C TRP A 677 -10.40 -12.54 -15.30
N LEU A 678 -9.87 -11.32 -15.12
CA LEU A 678 -8.95 -10.71 -16.08
C LEU A 678 -7.62 -11.49 -16.21
N GLN A 679 -7.14 -12.08 -15.11
CA GLN A 679 -5.93 -12.92 -15.07
C GLN A 679 -6.12 -14.34 -15.61
N SER A 680 -7.36 -14.79 -15.82
CA SER A 680 -7.61 -16.16 -16.28
C SER A 680 -7.01 -16.43 -17.66
N ASP A 681 -6.73 -17.71 -18.00
CA ASP A 681 -6.15 -18.18 -19.28
C ASP A 681 -7.02 -17.83 -20.50
N ARG A 682 -7.15 -16.53 -20.80
CA ARG A 682 -7.77 -16.01 -22.01
C ARG A 682 -6.84 -16.29 -23.18
N THR A 683 -7.43 -16.61 -24.32
CA THR A 683 -6.67 -16.80 -25.57
C THR A 683 -6.09 -15.49 -26.10
N LYS A 684 -6.66 -14.34 -25.71
CA LYS A 684 -6.17 -12.98 -26.00
C LYS A 684 -6.35 -12.06 -24.78
N PRO A 685 -5.38 -11.16 -24.51
CA PRO A 685 -5.48 -10.16 -23.46
C PRO A 685 -6.59 -9.13 -23.75
N VAL A 686 -7.06 -8.44 -22.71
CA VAL A 686 -7.93 -7.28 -22.87
C VAL A 686 -7.06 -6.10 -23.31
N GLU A 687 -7.26 -5.61 -24.52
CA GLU A 687 -6.54 -4.45 -25.06
C GLU A 687 -7.05 -3.14 -24.47
N LEU A 688 -8.36 -3.07 -24.16
CA LEU A 688 -9.00 -1.90 -23.56
C LEU A 688 -10.17 -2.33 -22.66
N LEU A 689 -10.08 -2.01 -21.38
CA LEU A 689 -11.19 -2.05 -20.44
C LEU A 689 -11.77 -0.64 -20.28
N VAL A 690 -13.05 -0.45 -20.54
CA VAL A 690 -13.74 0.82 -20.30
C VAL A 690 -14.64 0.64 -19.08
N LEU A 691 -14.31 1.35 -18.00
CA LEU A 691 -15.09 1.43 -16.77
C LEU A 691 -15.91 2.72 -16.81
N SER A 692 -17.02 2.70 -17.55
CA SER A 692 -18.03 3.77 -17.61
C SER A 692 -18.89 3.71 -16.33
N ALA A 693 -18.22 3.91 -15.20
CA ALA A 693 -18.76 3.77 -13.86
C ALA A 693 -18.08 4.74 -12.91
N CYS A 694 -18.79 5.17 -11.87
CA CYS A 694 -18.36 6.20 -10.92
C CYS A 694 -17.05 5.84 -10.17
N GLN A 695 -16.15 6.81 -10.00
CA GLN A 695 -14.97 6.72 -9.13
C GLN A 695 -14.01 5.53 -9.41
N THR A 696 -13.97 5.05 -10.65
CA THR A 696 -13.21 3.84 -11.00
C THR A 696 -11.70 4.03 -11.19
N ALA A 697 -11.24 5.28 -11.32
CA ALA A 697 -9.84 5.70 -11.34
C ALA A 697 -9.43 6.46 -10.07
N THR A 698 -10.37 6.75 -9.15
CA THR A 698 -10.05 7.38 -7.86
C THR A 698 -9.20 6.41 -7.03
N GLY A 699 -8.08 6.87 -6.51
CA GLY A 699 -7.21 6.10 -5.61
C GLY A 699 -6.88 6.84 -4.32
N ASP A 700 -6.09 6.21 -3.47
CA ASP A 700 -5.51 6.83 -2.27
C ASP A 700 -4.09 6.30 -2.02
N GLN A 701 -3.51 6.61 -0.85
CA GLN A 701 -2.17 6.11 -0.47
C GLN A 701 -2.09 4.58 -0.40
N ARG A 702 -3.23 3.89 -0.25
CA ARG A 702 -3.30 2.42 -0.19
C ARG A 702 -3.54 1.81 -1.55
N ALA A 703 -4.26 2.46 -2.47
CA ALA A 703 -4.54 2.01 -3.83
C ALA A 703 -4.21 3.09 -4.87
N ALA A 704 -3.02 2.99 -5.48
CA ALA A 704 -2.67 3.83 -6.61
C ALA A 704 -3.61 3.59 -7.81
N LEU A 705 -4.23 4.65 -8.33
CA LEU A 705 -5.06 4.66 -9.56
C LEU A 705 -6.33 3.77 -9.52
N GLY A 706 -6.84 3.43 -8.32
CA GLY A 706 -8.15 2.79 -8.14
C GLY A 706 -8.33 1.45 -8.85
N LEU A 707 -9.57 1.12 -9.24
CA LEU A 707 -9.88 -0.10 -10.02
C LEU A 707 -9.12 -0.13 -11.36
N ALA A 708 -8.80 1.02 -11.94
CA ALA A 708 -8.12 1.10 -13.21
C ALA A 708 -6.66 0.63 -13.15
N GLY A 709 -5.92 1.04 -12.12
CA GLY A 709 -4.57 0.51 -11.84
C GLY A 709 -4.59 -0.99 -11.59
N MET A 710 -5.64 -1.49 -10.93
CA MET A 710 -5.83 -2.93 -10.70
C MET A 710 -6.14 -3.70 -11.97
N ALA A 711 -6.98 -3.16 -12.84
CA ALA A 711 -7.29 -3.78 -14.12
C ALA A 711 -6.04 -3.94 -14.99
N ILE A 712 -5.16 -2.92 -15.01
CA ILE A 712 -3.87 -3.01 -15.71
C ILE A 712 -3.04 -4.17 -15.15
N ARG A 713 -2.92 -4.23 -13.83
CA ARG A 713 -2.18 -5.30 -13.16
C ARG A 713 -2.82 -6.67 -13.30
N ALA A 714 -4.14 -6.73 -13.48
CA ALA A 714 -4.85 -7.97 -13.70
C ALA A 714 -4.71 -8.48 -15.14
N GLY A 715 -4.04 -7.74 -16.04
CA GLY A 715 -3.75 -8.17 -17.40
C GLY A 715 -4.41 -7.33 -18.50
N ALA A 716 -5.21 -6.31 -18.16
CA ALA A 716 -5.66 -5.33 -19.15
C ALA A 716 -4.46 -4.49 -19.60
N ARG A 717 -4.31 -4.26 -20.90
CA ARG A 717 -3.23 -3.40 -21.40
C ARG A 717 -3.52 -1.92 -21.22
N SER A 718 -4.80 -1.56 -21.25
CA SER A 718 -5.27 -0.19 -21.09
C SER A 718 -6.61 -0.18 -20.38
N THR A 719 -6.84 0.83 -19.56
CA THR A 719 -8.12 1.07 -18.89
C THR A 719 -8.53 2.53 -19.04
N VAL A 720 -9.76 2.79 -19.49
CA VAL A 720 -10.41 4.10 -19.35
C VAL A 720 -11.33 4.05 -18.16
N ALA A 721 -11.19 4.99 -17.23
CA ALA A 721 -11.93 5.00 -15.97
C ALA A 721 -12.12 6.42 -15.43
N SER A 722 -13.06 6.60 -14.50
CA SER A 722 -13.50 7.91 -14.02
C SER A 722 -12.91 8.30 -12.65
N LEU A 723 -12.46 9.54 -12.49
CA LEU A 723 -11.91 10.05 -11.22
C LEU A 723 -12.97 10.47 -10.18
N TRP A 724 -14.23 10.64 -10.58
CA TRP A 724 -15.35 10.97 -9.70
C TRP A 724 -16.68 10.43 -10.25
N GLN A 725 -17.78 10.71 -9.56
CA GLN A 725 -19.12 10.37 -10.03
C GLN A 725 -19.46 11.16 -11.30
N VAL A 726 -19.75 10.45 -12.39
CA VAL A 726 -20.01 11.06 -13.69
C VAL A 726 -21.50 11.27 -13.94
N ASP A 727 -21.84 12.26 -14.76
CA ASP A 727 -23.20 12.48 -15.22
C ASP A 727 -23.56 11.48 -16.33
N ASP A 728 -24.71 10.82 -16.22
CA ASP A 728 -25.15 9.75 -17.12
C ASP A 728 -25.34 10.25 -18.57
N ALA A 729 -25.98 11.42 -18.76
CA ALA A 729 -26.24 11.97 -20.07
C ALA A 729 -24.96 12.44 -20.76
N ALA A 730 -24.09 13.14 -20.03
CA ALA A 730 -22.79 13.58 -20.55
C ALA A 730 -21.89 12.38 -20.90
N THR A 731 -21.95 11.30 -20.11
CA THR A 731 -21.16 10.09 -20.33
C THR A 731 -21.56 9.38 -21.63
N ALA A 732 -22.85 9.29 -21.95
CA ALA A 732 -23.30 8.71 -23.22
C ALA A 732 -22.78 9.49 -24.45
N VAL A 733 -22.76 10.83 -24.39
CA VAL A 733 -22.18 11.69 -25.44
C VAL A 733 -20.67 11.48 -25.52
N PHE A 734 -19.99 11.47 -24.37
CA PHE A 734 -18.55 11.26 -24.28
C PHE A 734 -18.12 9.93 -24.92
N MET A 735 -18.77 8.82 -24.55
CA MET A 735 -18.45 7.48 -25.03
C MET A 735 -18.78 7.31 -26.51
N THR A 736 -19.84 7.96 -27.00
CA THR A 736 -20.14 8.01 -28.43
C THR A 736 -18.98 8.60 -29.22
N GLU A 737 -18.48 9.78 -28.83
CA GLU A 737 -17.37 10.42 -29.54
C GLU A 737 -16.05 9.68 -29.32
N PHE A 738 -15.83 9.06 -28.15
CA PHE A 738 -14.67 8.22 -27.88
C PHE A 738 -14.60 7.03 -28.85
N TYR A 739 -15.66 6.23 -28.97
CA TYR A 739 -15.66 5.05 -29.86
C TYR A 739 -15.62 5.43 -31.34
N LYS A 740 -16.26 6.54 -31.73
CA LYS A 740 -16.18 7.11 -33.08
C LYS A 740 -14.75 7.57 -33.41
N ALA A 741 -14.07 8.18 -32.45
CA ALA A 741 -12.67 8.55 -32.61
C ALA A 741 -11.76 7.31 -32.68
N LEU A 742 -12.02 6.30 -31.83
CA LEU A 742 -11.26 5.05 -31.79
C LEU A 742 -11.36 4.28 -33.11
N SER A 743 -12.55 4.22 -33.71
CA SER A 743 -12.78 3.53 -34.99
C SER A 743 -12.18 4.27 -36.19
N THR A 744 -12.03 5.60 -36.13
CA THR A 744 -11.57 6.43 -37.25
C THR A 744 -10.09 6.85 -37.19
N GLN A 745 -9.48 6.94 -36.01
CA GLN A 745 -8.09 7.41 -35.80
C GLN A 745 -7.09 6.27 -35.66
N SER A 746 -7.29 5.18 -36.41
CA SER A 746 -6.40 4.00 -36.37
C SER A 746 -6.24 3.38 -34.97
N GLY A 747 -7.24 3.51 -34.09
CA GLY A 747 -7.24 2.85 -32.78
C GLY A 747 -6.39 3.50 -31.69
N ASN A 748 -5.81 4.71 -31.88
CA ASN A 748 -5.07 5.38 -30.80
C ASN A 748 -6.03 5.80 -29.68
N LYS A 749 -5.81 5.25 -28.49
CA LYS A 749 -6.67 5.44 -27.32
C LYS A 749 -6.56 6.85 -26.74
N ALA A 750 -5.35 7.42 -26.68
CA ALA A 750 -5.13 8.76 -26.12
C ALA A 750 -5.72 9.86 -27.02
N GLU A 751 -5.54 9.75 -28.33
CA GLU A 751 -6.17 10.67 -29.31
C GLU A 751 -7.70 10.55 -29.30
N ALA A 752 -8.23 9.32 -29.15
CA ALA A 752 -9.65 9.09 -29.03
C ALA A 752 -10.24 9.73 -27.76
N LEU A 753 -9.56 9.60 -26.62
CA LEU A 753 -9.95 10.22 -25.36
C LEU A 753 -9.91 11.75 -25.47
N GLN A 754 -8.82 12.31 -26.00
CA GLN A 754 -8.67 13.75 -26.21
C GLN A 754 -9.81 14.32 -27.05
N ARG A 755 -10.20 13.62 -28.13
CA ARG A 755 -11.28 14.07 -29.01
C ARG A 755 -12.64 14.08 -28.31
N ALA A 756 -12.94 13.05 -27.51
CA ALA A 756 -14.16 13.03 -26.71
C ALA A 756 -14.18 14.21 -25.71
N GLN A 757 -13.04 14.48 -25.05
CA GLN A 757 -12.90 15.59 -24.12
C GLN A 757 -13.09 16.95 -24.79
N LYS A 758 -12.42 17.20 -25.92
CA LYS A 758 -12.56 18.45 -26.69
C LYS A 758 -13.98 18.65 -27.21
N HIS A 759 -14.66 17.56 -27.61
CA HIS A 759 -16.05 17.65 -28.05
C HIS A 759 -16.96 18.21 -26.96
N LEU A 760 -16.84 17.72 -25.72
CA LEU A 760 -17.64 18.21 -24.60
C LEU A 760 -17.25 19.64 -24.17
N ILE A 761 -15.97 20.01 -24.27
CA ILE A 761 -15.50 21.39 -24.05
C ILE A 761 -16.20 22.35 -25.03
N GLU A 762 -16.34 21.95 -26.30
CA GLU A 762 -16.96 22.73 -27.37
C GLU A 762 -18.51 22.64 -27.39
N ASP A 763 -19.11 21.71 -26.64
CA ASP A 763 -20.56 21.48 -26.57
C ASP A 763 -21.28 22.50 -25.66
N LEU A 764 -21.44 23.70 -26.23
CA LEU A 764 -22.16 24.81 -25.59
C LEU A 764 -23.67 24.61 -25.54
N ASP A 765 -24.23 23.75 -26.40
CA ASP A 765 -25.68 23.53 -26.51
C ASP A 765 -26.20 22.70 -25.32
N ASN A 766 -25.42 21.71 -24.87
CA ASN A 766 -25.73 20.89 -23.70
C ASN A 766 -25.10 21.41 -22.38
N ASN A 767 -24.32 22.50 -22.45
CA ASN A 767 -23.62 23.11 -21.32
C ASN A 767 -22.64 22.14 -20.60
N PHE A 768 -21.95 21.30 -21.38
CA PHE A 768 -20.97 20.33 -20.88
C PHE A 768 -19.53 20.85 -20.82
N ALA A 769 -19.32 22.14 -21.13
CA ALA A 769 -17.99 22.75 -21.16
C ALA A 769 -17.24 22.70 -19.81
N HIS A 770 -17.96 22.62 -18.68
CA HIS A 770 -17.33 22.54 -17.37
C HIS A 770 -16.54 21.21 -17.20
N PRO A 771 -15.29 21.24 -16.68
CA PRO A 771 -14.46 20.05 -16.48
C PRO A 771 -15.11 18.85 -15.78
N TYR A 772 -16.10 19.10 -14.92
CA TYR A 772 -16.93 18.06 -14.28
C TYR A 772 -17.39 16.97 -15.26
N TYR A 773 -17.75 17.33 -16.51
CA TYR A 773 -18.35 16.41 -17.47
C TYR A 773 -17.32 15.61 -18.30
N TRP A 774 -16.13 16.16 -18.57
CA TRP A 774 -15.17 15.57 -19.52
C TRP A 774 -13.82 15.20 -18.91
N ALA A 775 -13.43 15.86 -17.82
CA ALA A 775 -12.17 15.60 -17.12
C ALA A 775 -12.14 14.37 -16.18
N PRO A 776 -13.26 13.70 -15.80
CA PRO A 776 -13.15 12.51 -14.96
C PRO A 776 -12.49 11.34 -15.68
N PHE A 777 -12.70 11.19 -16.99
CA PHE A 777 -12.18 10.06 -17.74
C PHE A 777 -10.68 10.20 -18.02
N VAL A 778 -9.92 9.22 -17.54
CA VAL A 778 -8.48 9.12 -17.75
C VAL A 778 -8.14 7.79 -18.42
N LEU A 779 -7.11 7.80 -19.27
CA LEU A 779 -6.54 6.61 -19.89
C LEU A 779 -5.32 6.16 -19.10
N ILE A 780 -5.36 4.94 -18.59
CA ILE A 780 -4.29 4.34 -17.80
C ILE A 780 -3.71 3.14 -18.56
N GLY A 781 -2.38 2.99 -18.59
CA GLY A 781 -1.66 1.89 -19.23
C GLY A 781 -1.14 2.23 -20.63
N ASN A 782 -1.18 1.28 -21.56
CA ASN A 782 -0.76 1.49 -22.94
C ASN A 782 -1.68 2.51 -23.64
N TRP A 783 -1.11 3.50 -24.31
CA TRP A 783 -1.86 4.57 -24.96
C TRP A 783 -2.06 4.38 -26.48
N LEU A 784 -1.38 3.39 -27.07
CA LEU A 784 -1.46 3.07 -28.50
C LEU A 784 -2.74 2.33 -28.90
#